data_AF-A0A660UQC8-F1
#
_entry.id   AF-A0A660UQC8-F1
#
_cell.length_a   1.000
_cell.length_b   1.000
_cell.length_c   1.000
_cell.angle_alpha   90.00
_cell.angle_beta   90.00
_cell.angle_gamma   90.00
#
_symmetry.space_group_name_H-M   'P 1'
#
loop_
_entity.id
_entity.type
_entity.pdbx_description
1 polymer ?
#
loop_
_entity_poly.entity_id
_entity_poly.type
_entity_poly.pdbx_seq_one_letter_code
_entity_poly.pdbx_strand_id
1 'polypeptide(L)'
;MLFSRNVFARAFCAGLVVSCSFAAFGEALYVVDHGSKVLSFDVIGDELIFRNEVSVPRGGGIDLAIDDEHNILFRTVEGSSGIDIVEAHTMTYIKTVNMPELVNSGIVYDARYRQLLCVQRNSNNLYILDWNPGEQTITMQLPHIELAEITYACDLAFNGDILYVSEYRHYGEPTYTKVYAYDMNDSFAYLGTFDMEYPIVGMDYKTSDNSIYGGAWQGQDNQYIVKKMLDPNTVIVKDIGANVIGLNANNSTSGRVFVTTYRNEGTIEIWDTAGWTSDPEQVVEATFEYGKDNADGVTFSGLAGLVIGRNYITPQIELVKYDDAAGCVSPGDEITYTICWENLATTETATEVILKDYLPDSVIYPQGFTTFDPNDPLNPIPPDPAYDPNTHTYIWELGTLFPGDANCVEITVVANEKAEPGMTLHNQAVITSSFGVMQATLDTDVCCWDIVDPNTVYADENATGNNNGTSWQDAYTDLQRAIARATNSACQVGPYTICVAHGTYKPGADTNDTFDIPDGVSVYGGFASGGSDFADRNPDRYVTILSGKISAFMINVTVVMMVDATLLDGFTVTQAAEYGVYGKDADFAIENCRIISNGVGGLYGGVGLYAENGNVVLRWCDISNNPENGIRHIGAGYTLTLDNCQVIDNRRNGVRADDSTPTVKNSVIAGNGFGDGDFFGIRIATPTDEPVLYNNTIVYNANAGISWVDDFGSGSDPNVLDYPIIQNCILWYNNDGSEQLAGYEFTQYSCVYDPNNSAGTDYTLDGFGNFSGNPGFAYANDPNNYHLAYNSLCKERGNPSFTYVDEVDIDGEDRIYGDYVDIGADEVYSCDDDLTEDDIYNDLDWDADGVVNLYEFSKFSAAWLSHDPNDPGITTDPNYIDEPNYVDPNALVNWNSICDFDDDYDIDLADLAAFAPDWLWIACWKQAQTNRFDNMMASMAMGGGAEGMMAPIPTQPATMPLEPEPETMPLEPEPETMPVEEEPPPVEEKSIAERILDLEESIELLENIWLEDPYIQQKIDPNDWNRFMDAVYDGLDELKI
;
A
#
# COMPACT_ATOMS: atom_id res chain seq x y z
N MET A 1 52.86 -14.58 47.37
CA MET A 1 52.14 -14.31 48.63
C MET A 1 50.90 -13.55 48.23
N LEU A 2 49.79 -14.26 47.97
CA LEU A 2 48.65 -14.55 48.87
C LEU A 2 47.44 -13.67 48.50
N PHE A 3 46.45 -14.33 47.89
CA PHE A 3 45.07 -13.91 47.57
C PHE A 3 44.32 -13.31 48.77
N SER A 4 43.38 -12.37 48.53
CA SER A 4 41.93 -12.62 48.59
C SER A 4 41.07 -11.33 48.54
N ARG A 5 40.04 -11.33 47.66
CA ARG A 5 38.62 -10.95 47.87
C ARG A 5 38.26 -9.66 48.63
N ASN A 6 37.52 -8.76 47.94
CA ASN A 6 36.31 -8.02 48.37
C ASN A 6 36.31 -6.58 47.80
N VAL A 7 35.59 -6.34 46.70
CA VAL A 7 35.12 -5.00 46.32
C VAL A 7 33.73 -5.11 45.70
N PHE A 8 32.71 -5.30 46.54
CA PHE A 8 31.34 -4.83 46.30
C PHE A 8 31.01 -3.97 47.52
N ALA A 9 31.17 -2.66 47.39
CA ALA A 9 30.75 -1.69 48.41
C ALA A 9 30.58 -0.30 47.78
N ARG A 10 29.33 -0.02 47.39
CA ARG A 10 28.63 1.27 47.47
C ARG A 10 29.43 2.52 47.07
N ALA A 11 29.17 2.99 45.85
CA ALA A 11 29.19 4.41 45.54
C ALA A 11 27.86 4.79 44.85
N PHE A 12 26.81 4.94 45.66
CA PHE A 12 25.66 5.78 45.31
C PHE A 12 25.48 6.81 46.43
N CYS A 13 25.59 8.09 46.05
CA CYS A 13 24.95 9.26 46.64
C CYS A 13 25.40 10.47 45.78
N ALA A 14 24.55 11.36 45.30
CA ALA A 14 23.25 11.76 45.81
C ALA A 14 22.46 12.48 44.71
N GLY A 15 21.12 12.32 44.70
CA GLY A 15 20.32 13.06 43.75
C GLY A 15 18.81 12.98 43.76
N LEU A 16 18.09 12.26 44.64
CA LEU A 16 16.74 12.63 45.12
C LEU A 16 16.26 11.63 46.17
N VAL A 17 15.47 12.13 47.13
CA VAL A 17 14.89 11.36 48.24
C VAL A 17 13.62 10.68 47.74
N VAL A 18 13.57 9.34 47.79
CA VAL A 18 12.29 8.62 47.90
C VAL A 18 12.37 7.74 49.14
N SER A 19 11.34 7.89 49.97
CA SER A 19 11.10 7.18 51.21
C SER A 19 11.09 5.67 51.03
N CYS A 20 11.70 4.97 51.99
CA CYS A 20 11.56 3.53 52.16
C CYS A 20 10.11 3.22 52.58
N SER A 21 9.30 2.70 51.66
CA SER A 21 7.97 2.14 51.91
C SER A 21 8.09 0.62 51.99
N PHE A 22 7.29 -0.01 52.84
CA PHE A 22 7.20 -1.48 52.95
C PHE A 22 6.87 -2.10 51.58
N ALA A 23 7.51 -3.22 51.23
CA ALA A 23 7.21 -3.96 50.01
C ALA A 23 5.74 -4.38 49.99
N ALA A 24 4.95 -3.72 49.15
CA ALA A 24 3.62 -4.18 48.79
C ALA A 24 3.77 -5.32 47.78
N PHE A 25 2.94 -6.36 47.92
CA PHE A 25 2.82 -7.42 46.92
C PHE A 25 2.40 -6.78 45.58
N GLY A 26 3.07 -7.14 44.47
CA GLY A 26 2.71 -6.68 43.12
C GLY A 26 1.54 -7.50 42.56
N GLU A 27 0.66 -6.85 41.81
CA GLU A 27 -0.44 -7.50 41.10
C GLU A 27 -0.04 -7.66 39.63
N ALA A 28 -0.55 -8.70 38.96
CA ALA A 28 -0.39 -8.83 37.51
C ALA A 28 -1.66 -8.30 36.85
N LEU A 29 -1.51 -7.53 35.78
CA LEU A 29 -2.62 -7.10 34.95
C LEU A 29 -2.46 -7.72 33.56
N TYR A 30 -3.50 -8.38 33.09
CA TYR A 30 -3.56 -8.91 31.74
C TYR A 30 -4.61 -8.16 30.93
N VAL A 31 -4.26 -7.80 29.70
CA VAL A 31 -5.11 -7.01 28.82
C VAL A 31 -5.14 -7.66 27.45
N VAL A 32 -6.31 -7.72 26.82
CA VAL A 32 -6.43 -8.21 25.44
C VAL A 32 -6.62 -7.03 24.49
N ASP A 33 -6.06 -7.13 23.29
CA ASP A 33 -6.37 -6.20 22.21
C ASP A 33 -7.50 -6.74 21.31
N HIS A 34 -8.15 -5.84 20.56
CA HIS A 34 -9.03 -6.27 19.47
C HIS A 34 -8.25 -6.90 18.30
N GLY A 35 -6.92 -6.78 18.30
CA GLY A 35 -6.01 -7.54 17.44
C GLY A 35 -5.86 -8.99 17.89
N SER A 36 -4.64 -9.50 17.77
CA SER A 36 -4.30 -10.92 18.00
C SER A 36 -3.35 -11.10 19.20
N LYS A 37 -3.38 -10.20 20.18
CA LYS A 37 -2.45 -10.19 21.31
C LYS A 37 -3.14 -10.26 22.67
N VAL A 38 -2.43 -10.87 23.61
CA VAL A 38 -2.66 -10.71 25.05
C VAL A 38 -1.40 -10.11 25.66
N LEU A 39 -1.58 -9.04 26.41
CA LEU A 39 -0.53 -8.26 27.06
C LEU A 39 -0.50 -8.57 28.55
N SER A 40 0.69 -8.52 29.16
CA SER A 40 0.86 -8.60 30.61
C SER A 40 1.63 -7.41 31.15
N PHE A 41 1.26 -7.00 32.36
CA PHE A 41 1.86 -5.89 33.09
C PHE A 41 2.05 -6.26 34.55
N ASP A 42 3.10 -5.75 35.17
CA ASP A 42 3.13 -5.63 36.62
C ASP A 42 2.46 -4.34 37.07
N VAL A 43 1.77 -4.44 38.20
CA VAL A 43 1.29 -3.31 38.98
C VAL A 43 2.19 -3.18 40.21
N ILE A 44 3.08 -2.18 40.21
CA ILE A 44 3.99 -1.91 41.34
C ILE A 44 3.72 -0.51 41.88
N GLY A 45 3.09 -0.43 43.07
CA GLY A 45 2.70 0.86 43.62
C GLY A 45 1.71 1.56 42.68
N ASP A 46 2.10 2.72 42.14
CA ASP A 46 1.29 3.53 41.22
C ASP A 46 1.84 3.46 39.77
N GLU A 47 2.58 2.40 39.43
CA GLU A 47 3.18 2.20 38.11
C GLU A 47 2.68 0.92 37.45
N LEU A 48 2.47 1.00 36.14
CA LEU A 48 2.22 -0.12 35.24
C LEU A 48 3.50 -0.40 34.44
N ILE A 49 4.07 -1.59 34.59
CA ILE A 49 5.28 -2.00 33.88
C ILE A 49 4.91 -3.09 32.89
N PHE A 50 5.00 -2.81 31.59
CA PHE A 50 4.80 -3.82 30.56
C PHE A 50 5.80 -4.97 30.73
N ARG A 51 5.28 -6.20 30.74
CA ARG A 51 6.06 -7.42 30.98
C ARG A 51 6.36 -8.14 29.69
N ASN A 52 5.31 -8.59 29.01
CA ASN A 52 5.41 -9.39 27.81
C ASN A 52 4.07 -9.38 27.06
N GLU A 53 4.08 -9.90 25.86
CA GLU A 53 2.90 -10.15 25.07
C GLU A 53 2.93 -11.55 24.46
N VAL A 54 1.78 -12.03 24.03
CA VAL A 54 1.67 -13.26 23.27
C VAL A 54 0.72 -13.07 22.11
N SER A 55 1.19 -13.45 20.93
CA SER A 55 0.36 -13.54 19.74
C SER A 55 -0.47 -14.83 19.79
N VAL A 56 -1.76 -14.70 19.53
CA VAL A 56 -2.73 -15.80 19.46
C VAL A 56 -3.30 -15.90 18.05
N PRO A 57 -3.80 -17.07 17.59
CA PRO A 57 -4.01 -17.33 16.16
C PRO A 57 -5.10 -16.51 15.47
N ARG A 58 -5.89 -15.72 16.20
CA ARG A 58 -7.07 -15.01 15.68
C ARG A 58 -7.17 -13.60 16.27
N GLY A 59 -7.43 -12.64 15.38
CA GLY A 59 -7.83 -11.28 15.73
C GLY A 59 -9.21 -11.24 16.39
N GLY A 60 -9.53 -10.15 17.09
CA GLY A 60 -10.86 -9.85 17.63
C GLY A 60 -11.01 -10.14 19.12
N GLY A 61 -10.02 -9.92 19.97
CA GLY A 61 -10.16 -10.15 21.41
C GLY A 61 -11.30 -9.32 22.00
N ILE A 62 -12.11 -9.92 22.87
CA ILE A 62 -13.23 -9.24 23.55
C ILE A 62 -12.98 -9.13 25.04
N ASP A 63 -12.77 -10.26 25.72
CA ASP A 63 -12.69 -10.29 27.17
C ASP A 63 -11.74 -11.39 27.70
N LEU A 64 -11.37 -11.27 28.98
CA LEU A 64 -10.42 -12.13 29.67
C LEU A 64 -10.96 -12.64 31.02
N ALA A 65 -10.77 -13.93 31.27
CA ALA A 65 -10.88 -14.51 32.60
C ALA A 65 -9.58 -15.22 32.99
N ILE A 66 -9.31 -15.32 34.29
CA ILE A 66 -8.09 -15.98 34.80
C ILE A 66 -8.43 -17.06 35.84
N ASP A 67 -7.82 -18.23 35.67
CA ASP A 67 -7.65 -19.23 36.73
C ASP A 67 -6.30 -19.00 37.42
N ASP A 68 -6.31 -18.11 38.40
CA ASP A 68 -5.12 -17.72 39.18
C ASP A 68 -4.41 -18.90 39.83
N GLU A 69 -5.13 -19.96 40.24
CA GLU A 69 -4.53 -21.11 40.93
C GLU A 69 -3.61 -21.91 39.98
N HIS A 70 -3.89 -21.85 38.68
CA HIS A 70 -3.18 -22.64 37.67
C HIS A 70 -2.47 -21.79 36.60
N ASN A 71 -2.47 -20.47 36.74
CA ASN A 71 -1.89 -19.50 35.80
C ASN A 71 -2.43 -19.66 34.38
N ILE A 72 -3.76 -19.73 34.22
CA ILE A 72 -4.38 -19.88 32.90
C ILE A 72 -5.30 -18.71 32.61
N LEU A 73 -5.05 -18.05 31.48
CA LEU A 73 -5.93 -17.04 30.90
C LEU A 73 -6.86 -17.68 29.87
N PHE A 74 -8.10 -17.23 29.87
CA PHE A 74 -9.12 -17.56 28.91
C PHE A 74 -9.50 -16.29 28.15
N ARG A 75 -9.28 -16.29 26.84
CA ARG A 75 -9.61 -15.17 25.97
C ARG A 75 -10.79 -15.52 25.06
N THR A 76 -11.78 -14.64 25.03
CA THR A 76 -12.88 -14.71 24.06
C THR A 76 -12.57 -13.90 22.82
N VAL A 77 -13.11 -14.35 21.68
CA VAL A 77 -12.87 -13.76 20.36
C VAL A 77 -14.20 -13.40 19.69
N GLU A 78 -14.26 -12.19 19.14
CA GLU A 78 -15.41 -11.61 18.45
C GLU A 78 -15.82 -12.45 17.24
N GLY A 79 -17.13 -12.75 17.15
CA GLY A 79 -17.67 -13.54 16.04
C GLY A 79 -17.17 -14.99 15.98
N SER A 80 -16.44 -15.45 17.01
CA SER A 80 -15.83 -16.79 17.04
C SER A 80 -16.46 -17.68 18.10
N SER A 81 -16.35 -18.99 17.83
CA SER A 81 -16.66 -20.07 18.77
C SER A 81 -15.45 -20.53 19.60
N GLY A 82 -14.28 -19.94 19.38
CA GLY A 82 -13.05 -20.29 20.07
C GLY A 82 -12.90 -19.59 21.42
N ILE A 83 -12.42 -20.33 22.42
CA ILE A 83 -11.79 -19.77 23.63
C ILE A 83 -10.31 -20.11 23.57
N ASP A 84 -9.47 -19.08 23.56
CA ASP A 84 -8.02 -19.26 23.61
C ASP A 84 -7.58 -19.51 25.05
N ILE A 85 -6.71 -20.49 25.23
CA ILE A 85 -6.06 -20.82 26.50
C ILE A 85 -4.61 -20.36 26.40
N VAL A 86 -4.23 -19.47 27.31
CA VAL A 86 -2.88 -18.90 27.41
C VAL A 86 -2.34 -19.17 28.81
N GLU A 87 -1.08 -19.58 28.92
CA GLU A 87 -0.40 -19.66 30.20
C GLU A 87 0.02 -18.25 30.63
N ALA A 88 -0.48 -17.79 31.78
CA ALA A 88 -0.42 -16.41 32.24
C ALA A 88 0.98 -15.96 32.68
N HIS A 89 1.78 -16.88 33.23
CA HIS A 89 3.09 -16.58 33.81
C HIS A 89 4.20 -16.49 32.76
N THR A 90 4.14 -17.37 31.77
CA THR A 90 5.06 -17.52 30.66
C THR A 90 4.58 -16.78 29.41
N MET A 91 3.34 -16.27 29.41
CA MET A 91 2.70 -15.67 28.26
C MET A 91 2.83 -16.56 27.01
N THR A 92 2.47 -17.83 27.17
CA THR A 92 2.56 -18.83 26.09
C THR A 92 1.17 -19.26 25.68
N TYR A 93 0.87 -19.15 24.39
CA TYR A 93 -0.36 -19.69 23.82
C TYR A 93 -0.33 -21.22 23.89
N ILE A 94 -1.37 -21.81 24.47
CA ILE A 94 -1.48 -23.27 24.62
C ILE A 94 -2.31 -23.84 23.46
N LYS A 95 -3.57 -23.40 23.33
CA LYS A 95 -4.51 -23.88 22.30
C LYS A 95 -5.82 -23.07 22.29
N THR A 96 -6.59 -23.22 21.23
CA THR A 96 -7.96 -22.74 21.12
C THR A 96 -8.93 -23.91 21.25
N VAL A 97 -9.90 -23.80 22.15
CA VAL A 97 -11.01 -24.75 22.26
C VAL A 97 -12.21 -24.21 21.50
N ASN A 98 -12.58 -24.84 20.39
CA ASN A 98 -13.72 -24.41 19.57
C ASN A 98 -15.04 -25.04 20.06
N MET A 99 -16.07 -24.22 20.21
CA MET A 99 -17.40 -24.59 20.71
C MET A 99 -18.49 -24.15 19.71
N PRO A 100 -18.92 -25.01 18.77
CA PRO A 100 -19.71 -24.61 17.60
C PRO A 100 -21.00 -23.82 17.86
N GLU A 101 -21.58 -23.91 19.06
CA GLU A 101 -22.82 -23.21 19.44
C GLU A 101 -22.58 -21.85 20.11
N LEU A 102 -21.32 -21.47 20.34
CA LEU A 102 -20.93 -20.30 21.11
C LEU A 102 -20.49 -19.17 20.17
N VAL A 103 -20.96 -17.94 20.43
CA VAL A 103 -20.46 -16.70 19.80
C VAL A 103 -20.16 -15.73 20.93
N ASN A 104 -18.90 -15.65 21.32
CA ASN A 104 -18.52 -15.10 22.63
C ASN A 104 -18.71 -13.59 22.75
N SER A 105 -19.05 -13.15 23.97
CA SER A 105 -18.96 -11.76 24.45
C SER A 105 -18.13 -11.74 25.74
N GLY A 106 -18.70 -11.36 26.90
CA GLY A 106 -18.01 -11.38 28.20
C GLY A 106 -17.88 -12.76 28.84
N ILE A 107 -16.84 -12.94 29.65
CA ILE A 107 -16.46 -14.20 30.31
C ILE A 107 -15.99 -13.98 31.75
N VAL A 108 -16.44 -14.82 32.68
CA VAL A 108 -15.92 -14.84 34.06
C VAL A 108 -15.58 -16.25 34.51
N TYR A 109 -14.60 -16.38 35.40
CA TYR A 109 -14.19 -17.66 35.99
C TYR A 109 -14.66 -17.81 37.44
N ASP A 110 -15.44 -18.84 37.72
CA ASP A 110 -15.84 -19.23 39.08
C ASP A 110 -14.95 -20.37 39.59
N ALA A 111 -13.95 -20.01 40.38
CA ALA A 111 -13.01 -20.95 40.98
C ALA A 111 -13.67 -21.99 41.91
N ARG A 112 -14.87 -21.73 42.46
CA ARG A 112 -15.55 -22.65 43.40
C ARG A 112 -16.01 -23.93 42.71
N TYR A 113 -16.42 -23.80 41.45
CA TYR A 113 -16.89 -24.90 40.62
C TYR A 113 -15.93 -25.23 39.47
N ARG A 114 -14.87 -24.42 39.29
CA ARG A 114 -13.95 -24.48 38.16
C ARG A 114 -14.70 -24.39 36.84
N GLN A 115 -15.49 -23.33 36.73
CA GLN A 115 -16.36 -23.11 35.59
C GLN A 115 -16.15 -21.72 35.02
N LEU A 116 -16.18 -21.63 33.69
CA LEU A 116 -16.31 -20.37 32.98
C LEU A 116 -17.79 -20.12 32.69
N LEU A 117 -18.23 -18.90 32.93
CA LEU A 117 -19.56 -18.41 32.56
C LEU A 117 -19.36 -17.44 31.40
N CYS A 118 -19.99 -17.72 30.28
CA CYS A 118 -19.88 -16.89 29.07
C CYS A 118 -21.26 -16.52 28.55
N VAL A 119 -21.47 -15.25 28.23
CA VAL A 119 -22.66 -14.81 27.50
C VAL A 119 -22.39 -14.78 26.01
N GLN A 120 -23.44 -15.08 25.24
CA GLN A 120 -23.41 -14.94 23.80
C GLN A 120 -23.79 -13.52 23.38
N ARG A 121 -23.01 -12.96 22.45
CA ARG A 121 -23.27 -11.63 21.90
C ARG A 121 -24.64 -11.56 21.22
N ASN A 122 -25.34 -10.44 21.40
CA ASN A 122 -26.67 -10.18 20.82
C ASN A 122 -27.71 -11.26 21.15
N SER A 123 -27.60 -11.87 22.33
CA SER A 123 -28.44 -12.97 22.77
C SER A 123 -28.72 -12.85 24.27
N ASN A 124 -29.61 -13.69 24.79
CA ASN A 124 -29.85 -13.90 26.20
C ASN A 124 -29.29 -15.25 26.70
N ASN A 125 -28.44 -15.90 25.90
CA ASN A 125 -27.87 -17.20 26.24
C ASN A 125 -26.65 -17.07 27.16
N LEU A 126 -26.67 -17.84 28.25
CA LEU A 126 -25.56 -18.10 29.16
C LEU A 126 -25.05 -19.53 28.97
N TYR A 127 -23.75 -19.66 28.76
CA TYR A 127 -23.05 -20.94 28.64
C TYR A 127 -22.21 -21.18 29.89
N ILE A 128 -22.30 -22.40 30.41
CA ILE A 128 -21.49 -22.88 31.54
C ILE A 128 -20.46 -23.87 30.99
N LEU A 129 -19.19 -23.60 31.23
CA LEU A 129 -18.08 -24.37 30.68
C LEU A 129 -17.23 -24.95 31.81
N ASP A 130 -17.21 -26.27 31.95
CA ASP A 130 -16.40 -26.96 32.95
C ASP A 130 -14.92 -26.92 32.55
N TRP A 131 -14.08 -26.38 33.43
CA TRP A 131 -12.64 -26.29 33.25
C TRP A 131 -11.92 -27.40 34.03
N ASN A 132 -11.14 -28.21 33.32
CA ASN A 132 -10.23 -29.19 33.91
C ASN A 132 -8.77 -28.71 33.74
N PRO A 133 -8.14 -28.15 34.78
CA PRO A 133 -6.77 -27.64 34.69
C PRO A 133 -5.73 -28.75 34.44
N GLY A 134 -5.96 -29.97 34.94
CA GLY A 134 -4.99 -31.07 34.80
C GLY A 134 -4.89 -31.62 33.37
N GLU A 135 -5.98 -31.53 32.60
CA GLU A 135 -6.02 -31.94 31.19
C GLU A 135 -6.02 -30.73 30.23
N GLN A 136 -6.08 -29.52 30.80
CA GLN A 136 -6.28 -28.25 30.12
C GLN A 136 -7.49 -28.29 29.16
N THR A 137 -8.59 -28.94 29.53
CA THR A 137 -9.77 -29.09 28.67
C THR A 137 -10.93 -28.26 29.20
N ILE A 138 -11.67 -27.64 28.28
CA ILE A 138 -12.94 -26.99 28.57
C ILE A 138 -14.06 -27.84 27.97
N THR A 139 -15.11 -28.13 28.75
CA THR A 139 -16.29 -28.87 28.29
C THR A 139 -17.55 -28.05 28.48
N MET A 140 -18.35 -27.88 27.44
CA MET A 140 -19.60 -27.12 27.50
C MET A 140 -20.74 -27.95 28.10
N GLN A 141 -21.44 -27.39 29.08
CA GLN A 141 -22.69 -27.96 29.59
C GLN A 141 -23.85 -27.62 28.66
N LEU A 142 -24.63 -28.63 28.27
CA LEU A 142 -25.79 -28.48 27.39
C LEU A 142 -27.09 -28.97 28.06
N PRO A 143 -28.24 -28.30 27.80
CA PRO A 143 -28.39 -27.10 26.97
C PRO A 143 -27.87 -25.83 27.68
N HIS A 144 -27.62 -24.76 26.91
CA HIS A 144 -27.38 -23.43 27.48
C HIS A 144 -28.58 -22.92 28.28
N ILE A 145 -28.37 -21.87 29.08
CA ILE A 145 -29.40 -21.24 29.90
C ILE A 145 -29.88 -19.96 29.21
N GLU A 146 -31.17 -19.85 28.93
CA GLU A 146 -31.79 -18.61 28.47
C GLU A 146 -32.08 -17.71 29.68
N LEU A 147 -31.35 -16.61 29.82
CA LEU A 147 -31.56 -15.63 30.86
C LEU A 147 -32.89 -14.88 30.63
N ALA A 148 -33.71 -14.82 31.68
CA ALA A 148 -34.99 -14.12 31.63
C ALA A 148 -34.80 -12.59 31.65
N GLU A 149 -35.71 -11.86 31.01
CA GLU A 149 -35.82 -10.38 31.00
C GLU A 149 -34.71 -9.59 30.29
N ILE A 150 -33.63 -10.24 29.82
CA ILE A 150 -32.55 -9.62 29.04
C ILE A 150 -32.62 -10.06 27.57
N THR A 151 -32.19 -9.20 26.63
CA THR A 151 -32.17 -9.49 25.19
C THR A 151 -30.77 -9.43 24.59
N TYR A 152 -29.95 -8.45 24.99
CA TYR A 152 -28.62 -8.20 24.42
C TYR A 152 -27.52 -8.27 25.48
N ALA A 153 -27.31 -9.45 26.05
CA ALA A 153 -26.26 -9.66 27.05
C ALA A 153 -24.87 -9.29 26.49
N CYS A 154 -24.11 -8.51 27.26
CA CYS A 154 -22.81 -7.99 26.84
C CYS A 154 -21.70 -8.53 27.73
N ASP A 155 -21.75 -8.23 29.03
CA ASP A 155 -20.70 -8.57 29.99
C ASP A 155 -21.26 -9.03 31.34
N LEU A 156 -20.41 -9.65 32.16
CA LEU A 156 -20.75 -10.43 33.35
C LEU A 156 -19.88 -10.06 34.55
N ALA A 157 -20.49 -9.98 35.72
CA ALA A 157 -19.77 -9.94 37.00
C ALA A 157 -20.53 -10.78 38.03
N PHE A 158 -19.86 -11.25 39.09
CA PHE A 158 -20.56 -12.02 40.12
C PHE A 158 -19.94 -11.81 41.50
N ASN A 159 -20.76 -11.99 42.55
CA ASN A 159 -20.32 -11.88 43.95
C ASN A 159 -20.21 -13.25 44.65
N GLY A 160 -20.34 -14.32 43.87
CA GLY A 160 -20.45 -15.69 44.34
C GLY A 160 -21.89 -16.22 44.34
N ASP A 161 -22.86 -15.50 44.85
CA ASP A 161 -24.25 -16.02 44.91
C ASP A 161 -25.12 -15.47 43.77
N ILE A 162 -24.76 -14.30 43.25
CA ILE A 162 -25.54 -13.57 42.26
C ILE A 162 -24.65 -13.28 41.04
N LEU A 163 -25.17 -13.62 39.87
CA LEU A 163 -24.63 -13.22 38.57
C LEU A 163 -25.28 -11.90 38.15
N TYR A 164 -24.48 -10.92 37.79
CA TYR A 164 -24.88 -9.64 37.24
C TYR A 164 -24.53 -9.60 35.76
N VAL A 165 -25.48 -9.19 34.92
CA VAL A 165 -25.32 -9.17 33.46
C VAL A 165 -25.70 -7.79 32.92
N SER A 166 -24.80 -7.17 32.16
CA SER A 166 -25.07 -5.93 31.45
C SER A 166 -25.80 -6.19 30.13
N GLU A 167 -26.61 -5.23 29.70
CA GLU A 167 -27.28 -5.27 28.40
C GLU A 167 -26.79 -4.11 27.53
N TYR A 168 -26.32 -4.41 26.31
CA TYR A 168 -25.75 -3.41 25.41
C TYR A 168 -25.96 -3.77 23.93
N ARG A 169 -26.18 -2.74 23.10
CA ARG A 169 -26.30 -2.88 21.64
C ARG A 169 -25.47 -1.80 20.95
N HIS A 170 -24.59 -2.23 20.04
CA HIS A 170 -23.75 -1.33 19.24
C HIS A 170 -24.59 -0.66 18.14
N TYR A 171 -24.81 0.66 18.28
CA TYR A 171 -25.69 1.52 17.45
C TYR A 171 -27.20 1.19 17.45
N GLY A 172 -28.03 2.19 17.80
CA GLY A 172 -29.49 2.15 17.71
C GLY A 172 -30.22 2.42 19.03
N GLU A 173 -31.45 2.93 18.94
CA GLU A 173 -32.38 3.05 20.07
C GLU A 173 -33.14 1.72 20.29
N PRO A 174 -33.47 1.34 21.54
CA PRO A 174 -33.26 2.06 22.79
C PRO A 174 -31.87 1.82 23.42
N THR A 175 -31.43 2.76 24.25
CA THR A 175 -30.25 2.60 25.13
C THR A 175 -30.55 1.74 26.34
N TYR A 176 -29.66 0.80 26.66
CA TYR A 176 -29.82 -0.12 27.79
C TYR A 176 -28.89 0.30 28.93
N THR A 177 -29.45 0.82 30.02
CA THR A 177 -28.70 1.30 31.19
C THR A 177 -28.82 0.38 32.40
N LYS A 178 -29.51 -0.75 32.24
CA LYS A 178 -29.87 -1.66 33.32
C LYS A 178 -28.91 -2.84 33.38
N VAL A 179 -28.64 -3.27 34.61
CA VAL A 179 -27.96 -4.53 34.92
C VAL A 179 -28.97 -5.50 35.54
N TYR A 180 -28.91 -6.76 35.13
CA TYR A 180 -29.84 -7.82 35.53
C TYR A 180 -29.15 -8.77 36.49
N ALA A 181 -29.83 -9.16 37.56
CA ALA A 181 -29.30 -10.03 38.61
C ALA A 181 -29.99 -11.41 38.57
N TYR A 182 -29.21 -12.48 38.68
CA TYR A 182 -29.66 -13.87 38.63
C TYR A 182 -29.07 -14.69 39.77
N ASP A 183 -29.85 -15.58 40.36
CA ASP A 183 -29.42 -16.46 41.46
C ASP A 183 -28.62 -17.65 40.92
N MET A 184 -27.31 -17.65 41.15
CA MET A 184 -26.42 -18.74 40.69
C MET A 184 -26.73 -20.08 41.36
N ASN A 185 -27.40 -20.07 42.52
CA ASN A 185 -27.75 -21.26 43.27
C ASN A 185 -29.15 -21.82 42.91
N ASP A 186 -29.96 -21.06 42.17
CA ASP A 186 -31.30 -21.46 41.72
C ASP A 186 -31.41 -21.41 40.19
N SER A 187 -30.50 -22.10 39.50
CA SER A 187 -30.49 -22.22 38.03
C SER A 187 -30.59 -20.86 37.31
N PHE A 188 -29.92 -19.83 37.85
CA PHE A 188 -29.93 -18.46 37.32
C PHE A 188 -31.35 -17.86 37.28
N ALA A 189 -32.17 -18.13 38.30
CA ALA A 189 -33.47 -17.50 38.46
C ALA A 189 -33.33 -15.96 38.56
N TYR A 190 -34.14 -15.23 37.79
CA TYR A 190 -34.11 -13.76 37.77
C TYR A 190 -34.51 -13.16 39.12
N LEU A 191 -33.63 -12.34 39.69
CA LEU A 191 -33.79 -11.69 40.99
C LEU A 191 -34.29 -10.24 40.87
N GLY A 192 -34.05 -9.59 39.73
CA GLY A 192 -34.39 -8.20 39.50
C GLY A 192 -33.35 -7.46 38.69
N THR A 193 -33.54 -6.16 38.53
CA THR A 193 -32.65 -5.26 37.81
C THR A 193 -32.46 -3.96 38.56
N PHE A 194 -31.34 -3.28 38.34
CA PHE A 194 -31.10 -1.92 38.80
C PHE A 194 -30.48 -1.09 37.66
N ASP A 195 -30.73 0.21 37.73
CA ASP A 195 -30.25 1.17 36.73
C ASP A 195 -28.85 1.67 37.11
N MET A 196 -27.94 1.64 36.13
CA MET A 196 -26.59 2.22 36.17
C MET A 196 -26.57 3.65 35.62
N GLU A 197 -27.70 4.16 35.11
CA GLU A 197 -27.88 5.48 34.46
C GLU A 197 -27.16 5.63 33.11
N TYR A 198 -26.20 4.76 32.80
CA TYR A 198 -25.41 4.75 31.56
C TYR A 198 -25.30 3.34 30.97
N PRO A 199 -25.07 3.21 29.64
CA PRO A 199 -24.91 1.91 28.99
C PRO A 199 -23.55 1.30 29.29
N ILE A 200 -23.56 0.17 30.01
CA ILE A 200 -22.36 -0.48 30.53
C ILE A 200 -21.88 -1.57 29.56
N VAL A 201 -20.63 -1.47 29.10
CA VAL A 201 -20.00 -2.45 28.20
C VAL A 201 -19.07 -3.40 28.95
N GLY A 202 -18.21 -2.89 29.84
CA GLY A 202 -17.37 -3.67 30.75
C GLY A 202 -17.79 -3.49 32.20
N MET A 203 -17.77 -4.54 33.02
CA MET A 203 -18.29 -4.52 34.39
C MET A 203 -17.53 -5.47 35.33
N ASP A 204 -17.39 -5.06 36.59
CA ASP A 204 -16.92 -5.98 37.63
C ASP A 204 -17.56 -5.68 39.01
N TYR A 205 -17.57 -6.68 39.88
CA TYR A 205 -18.08 -6.59 41.24
C TYR A 205 -16.95 -6.42 42.25
N LYS A 206 -17.06 -5.35 43.05
CA LYS A 206 -16.14 -5.07 44.16
C LYS A 206 -16.73 -5.55 45.47
N THR A 207 -16.10 -6.57 46.03
CA THR A 207 -16.51 -7.21 47.29
C THR A 207 -16.34 -6.29 48.50
N SER A 208 -15.31 -5.44 48.52
CA SER A 208 -14.93 -4.64 49.70
C SER A 208 -15.98 -3.60 50.11
N ASP A 209 -16.71 -3.05 49.15
CA ASP A 209 -17.72 -2.01 49.36
C ASP A 209 -19.09 -2.37 48.76
N ASN A 210 -19.29 -3.63 48.37
CA ASN A 210 -20.52 -4.17 47.80
C ASN A 210 -21.07 -3.32 46.65
N SER A 211 -20.21 -3.06 45.66
CA SER A 211 -20.53 -2.21 44.52
C SER A 211 -20.22 -2.87 43.18
N ILE A 212 -20.97 -2.44 42.17
CA ILE A 212 -20.74 -2.79 40.76
C ILE A 212 -20.07 -1.59 40.10
N TYR A 213 -18.92 -1.82 39.47
CA TYR A 213 -18.28 -0.83 38.62
C TYR A 213 -18.59 -1.16 37.17
N GLY A 214 -18.89 -0.15 36.37
CA GLY A 214 -19.20 -0.29 34.96
C GLY A 214 -18.52 0.79 34.12
N GLY A 215 -17.95 0.38 32.99
CA GLY A 215 -17.46 1.27 31.95
C GLY A 215 -18.59 1.67 31.03
N ALA A 216 -18.86 2.98 30.91
CA ALA A 216 -19.88 3.49 30.00
C ALA A 216 -19.33 3.63 28.58
N TRP A 217 -20.14 3.24 27.59
CA TRP A 217 -19.81 3.41 26.17
C TRP A 217 -21.06 3.71 25.34
N GLN A 218 -21.10 4.88 24.71
CA GLN A 218 -22.05 5.18 23.62
C GLN A 218 -21.66 6.48 22.89
N GLY A 219 -20.96 6.35 21.75
CA GLY A 219 -20.50 7.52 20.99
C GLY A 219 -19.51 8.38 21.78
N GLN A 220 -19.40 9.68 21.48
CA GLN A 220 -18.46 10.58 22.17
C GLN A 220 -18.99 11.14 23.51
N ASP A 221 -20.28 10.97 23.83
CA ASP A 221 -20.93 11.67 24.94
C ASP A 221 -20.94 10.89 26.28
N ASN A 222 -20.60 9.60 26.26
CA ASN A 222 -20.73 8.69 27.42
C ASN A 222 -19.39 8.11 27.89
N GLN A 223 -18.55 9.00 28.43
CA GLN A 223 -17.13 8.77 28.77
C GLN A 223 -16.91 8.58 30.29
N TYR A 224 -17.65 7.64 30.89
CA TYR A 224 -17.76 7.55 32.35
C TYR A 224 -17.31 6.20 32.94
N ILE A 225 -16.69 6.25 34.12
CA ILE A 225 -16.69 5.13 35.08
C ILE A 225 -17.88 5.31 36.00
N VAL A 226 -18.73 4.29 36.08
CA VAL A 226 -19.93 4.26 36.92
C VAL A 226 -19.72 3.31 38.08
N LYS A 227 -19.92 3.78 39.31
CA LYS A 227 -19.94 2.97 40.52
C LYS A 227 -21.36 2.92 41.09
N LYS A 228 -21.91 1.72 41.22
CA LYS A 228 -23.21 1.45 41.83
C LYS A 228 -23.04 0.72 43.16
N MET A 229 -23.22 1.43 44.28
CA MET A 229 -23.31 0.77 45.58
C MET A 229 -24.68 0.12 45.74
N LEU A 230 -24.73 -1.16 46.09
CA LEU A 230 -25.99 -1.90 46.22
C LEU A 230 -26.67 -1.65 47.59
N ASP A 231 -25.89 -1.29 48.61
CA ASP A 231 -26.39 -0.89 49.93
C ASP A 231 -25.46 0.16 50.60
N PRO A 232 -25.89 1.43 50.77
CA PRO A 232 -27.14 2.01 50.28
C PRO A 232 -27.14 2.17 48.75
N ASN A 233 -28.30 1.94 48.12
CA ASN A 233 -28.49 2.07 46.67
C ASN A 233 -28.15 3.49 46.18
N THR A 234 -26.94 3.67 45.66
CA THR A 234 -26.40 4.97 45.21
C THR A 234 -25.54 4.80 43.96
N VAL A 235 -25.63 5.77 43.06
CA VAL A 235 -24.84 5.82 41.82
C VAL A 235 -23.84 6.96 41.96
N ILE A 236 -22.58 6.69 41.65
CA ILE A 236 -21.49 7.66 41.59
C ILE A 236 -20.88 7.54 40.20
N VAL A 237 -20.71 8.66 39.52
CA VAL A 237 -20.25 8.72 38.13
C VAL A 237 -18.99 9.56 38.08
N LYS A 238 -18.00 9.10 37.33
CA LYS A 238 -16.78 9.84 37.06
C LYS A 238 -16.60 10.00 35.57
N ASP A 239 -16.64 11.24 35.09
CA ASP A 239 -16.20 11.59 33.74
C ASP A 239 -14.68 11.45 33.65
N ILE A 240 -14.25 10.58 32.75
CA ILE A 240 -12.83 10.32 32.48
C ILE A 240 -12.39 10.83 31.12
N GLY A 241 -13.28 11.46 30.33
CA GLY A 241 -12.94 12.05 29.04
C GLY A 241 -12.55 11.04 27.93
N ALA A 242 -12.89 9.77 28.10
CA ALA A 242 -12.73 8.69 27.11
C ALA A 242 -13.76 7.57 27.35
N ASN A 243 -14.14 6.84 26.30
CA ASN A 243 -15.03 5.69 26.44
C ASN A 243 -14.29 4.52 27.08
N VAL A 244 -14.93 3.85 28.05
CA VAL A 244 -14.38 2.69 28.76
C VAL A 244 -14.86 1.40 28.11
N ILE A 245 -13.94 0.48 27.85
CA ILE A 245 -14.21 -0.77 27.12
C ILE A 245 -14.21 -1.94 28.09
N GLY A 246 -13.06 -2.21 28.71
CA GLY A 246 -12.85 -3.22 29.74
C GLY A 246 -12.71 -2.58 31.11
N LEU A 247 -13.18 -3.28 32.14
CA LEU A 247 -13.10 -2.82 33.53
C LEU A 247 -12.90 -4.02 34.46
N ASN A 248 -11.97 -3.91 35.40
CA ASN A 248 -11.80 -4.88 36.48
C ASN A 248 -11.58 -4.16 37.82
N ALA A 249 -12.32 -4.57 38.84
CA ALA A 249 -12.27 -3.97 40.16
C ALA A 249 -11.30 -4.76 41.04
N ASN A 250 -10.33 -4.04 41.61
CA ASN A 250 -9.37 -4.67 42.50
C ASN A 250 -10.05 -5.13 43.79
N ASN A 251 -10.03 -6.45 44.01
CA ASN A 251 -10.57 -7.11 45.19
C ASN A 251 -9.46 -7.50 46.22
N SER A 252 -8.17 -7.34 45.89
CA SER A 252 -7.02 -7.65 46.75
C SER A 252 -6.53 -6.47 47.57
N THR A 253 -6.66 -5.24 47.08
CA THR A 253 -6.25 -4.02 47.80
C THR A 253 -7.44 -3.11 48.08
N SER A 254 -7.33 -2.28 49.13
CA SER A 254 -8.32 -1.24 49.39
C SER A 254 -8.12 -0.10 48.40
N GLY A 255 -8.87 -0.09 47.29
CA GLY A 255 -9.11 1.17 46.57
C GLY A 255 -9.01 1.20 45.06
N ARG A 256 -8.66 0.15 44.29
CA ARG A 256 -8.42 0.36 42.84
C ARG A 256 -9.50 -0.15 41.90
N VAL A 257 -9.57 0.46 40.71
CA VAL A 257 -10.26 -0.04 39.51
C VAL A 257 -9.36 0.17 38.31
N PHE A 258 -9.25 -0.84 37.45
CA PHE A 258 -8.45 -0.85 36.24
C PHE A 258 -9.39 -0.74 35.05
N VAL A 259 -9.04 0.11 34.09
CA VAL A 259 -9.87 0.32 32.89
C VAL A 259 -9.00 0.35 31.64
N THR A 260 -9.57 -0.14 30.55
CA THR A 260 -9.09 0.15 29.19
C THR A 260 -10.00 1.19 28.56
N THR A 261 -9.41 2.15 27.87
CA THR A 261 -10.16 3.25 27.24
C THR A 261 -9.75 3.45 25.78
N TYR A 262 -10.63 4.09 25.00
CA TYR A 262 -10.34 4.53 23.63
C TYR A 262 -9.61 5.89 23.55
N ARG A 263 -9.03 6.37 24.65
CA ARG A 263 -8.14 7.55 24.62
C ARG A 263 -6.92 7.21 23.75
N ASN A 264 -6.55 8.08 22.82
CA ASN A 264 -5.34 7.93 22.00
C ASN A 264 -5.21 6.51 21.37
N GLU A 265 -6.31 5.97 20.82
CA GLU A 265 -6.38 4.63 20.20
C GLU A 265 -6.25 3.42 21.16
N GLY A 266 -5.97 3.65 22.45
CA GLY A 266 -5.96 2.63 23.50
C GLY A 266 -5.11 3.00 24.71
N THR A 267 -5.73 3.22 25.88
CA THR A 267 -4.98 3.39 27.16
C THR A 267 -5.42 2.41 28.23
N ILE A 268 -4.49 2.07 29.12
CA ILE A 268 -4.77 1.39 30.38
C ILE A 268 -4.64 2.43 31.49
N GLU A 269 -5.64 2.53 32.37
CA GLU A 269 -5.64 3.47 33.49
C GLU A 269 -5.97 2.77 34.81
N ILE A 270 -5.25 3.12 35.87
CA ILE A 270 -5.54 2.70 37.26
C ILE A 270 -6.15 3.88 38.00
N TRP A 271 -7.34 3.67 38.56
CA TRP A 271 -8.07 4.69 39.30
C TRP A 271 -8.14 4.35 40.80
N ASP A 272 -7.73 5.29 41.64
CA ASP A 272 -8.02 5.22 43.08
C ASP A 272 -9.49 5.60 43.33
N THR A 273 -10.23 4.62 43.83
CA THR A 273 -11.63 4.66 44.23
C THR A 273 -11.79 4.84 45.74
N ALA A 274 -10.70 4.95 46.50
CA ALA A 274 -10.75 5.27 47.92
C ALA A 274 -11.41 6.64 48.12
N GLY A 275 -12.53 6.65 48.84
CA GLY A 275 -13.26 7.89 49.12
C GLY A 275 -14.26 8.33 48.05
N TRP A 276 -14.49 7.53 46.99
CA TRP A 276 -15.61 7.71 46.06
C TRP A 276 -16.95 7.53 46.80
N THR A 277 -17.38 8.62 47.43
CA THR A 277 -18.62 8.77 48.22
C THR A 277 -19.47 9.94 47.72
N SER A 278 -18.89 10.80 46.88
CA SER A 278 -19.48 11.86 46.05
C SER A 278 -18.57 12.10 44.83
N ASP A 279 -18.94 12.99 43.90
CA ASP A 279 -18.12 13.41 42.74
C ASP A 279 -16.62 13.54 43.12
N PRO A 280 -15.76 12.59 42.72
CA PRO A 280 -14.42 12.49 43.27
C PRO A 280 -13.49 13.50 42.58
N GLU A 281 -12.75 14.30 43.37
CA GLU A 281 -11.58 15.03 42.87
C GLU A 281 -10.57 14.00 42.30
N GLN A 282 -10.13 14.19 41.05
CA GLN A 282 -9.44 13.17 40.24
C GLN A 282 -8.16 12.62 40.89
N VAL A 283 -7.98 11.30 40.91
CA VAL A 283 -6.67 10.65 41.06
C VAL A 283 -6.59 9.40 40.16
N VAL A 284 -6.02 9.58 38.97
CA VAL A 284 -5.44 8.47 38.20
C VAL A 284 -4.10 8.16 38.85
N GLU A 285 -3.90 6.92 39.28
CA GLU A 285 -2.64 6.49 39.88
C GLU A 285 -1.60 6.17 38.81
N ALA A 286 -2.01 5.49 37.73
CA ALA A 286 -1.12 5.11 36.63
C ALA A 286 -1.84 5.17 35.28
N THR A 287 -1.08 5.46 34.21
CA THR A 287 -1.54 5.37 32.82
C THR A 287 -0.47 4.70 31.99
N PHE A 288 -0.89 3.83 31.07
CA PHE A 288 -0.05 3.27 30.03
C PHE A 288 -0.72 3.52 28.67
N GLU A 289 -0.03 4.22 27.77
CA GLU A 289 -0.49 4.44 26.40
C GLU A 289 0.08 3.33 25.52
N TYR A 290 -0.79 2.44 25.04
CA TYR A 290 -0.35 1.34 24.19
C TYR A 290 -0.15 1.87 22.76
N GLY A 291 1.07 1.73 22.20
CA GLY A 291 1.40 2.16 20.84
C GLY A 291 2.28 3.42 20.69
N LYS A 292 2.71 4.07 21.78
CA LYS A 292 3.61 5.26 21.72
C LYS A 292 5.07 4.98 22.11
N ASP A 293 5.32 3.92 22.86
CA ASP A 293 6.65 3.60 23.42
C ASP A 293 7.34 2.38 22.77
N ASN A 294 6.81 1.86 21.65
CA ASN A 294 7.45 0.79 20.88
C ASN A 294 7.76 1.27 19.46
N ALA A 295 9.04 1.24 19.07
CA ALA A 295 9.58 1.72 17.80
C ALA A 295 9.31 0.79 16.59
N ASP A 296 8.31 -0.10 16.67
CA ASP A 296 8.16 -1.24 15.76
C ASP A 296 7.06 -1.08 14.70
N GLY A 297 6.40 0.08 14.60
CA GLY A 297 5.49 0.39 13.48
C GLY A 297 4.26 -0.51 13.32
N VAL A 298 3.87 -1.28 14.34
CA VAL A 298 2.64 -2.11 14.30
C VAL A 298 1.45 -1.30 14.82
N THR A 299 0.50 -0.94 13.94
CA THR A 299 -0.79 -0.35 14.34
C THR A 299 -1.69 -1.39 14.99
N PHE A 300 -2.04 -1.20 16.26
CA PHE A 300 -2.90 -2.12 16.99
C PHE A 300 -4.38 -1.73 16.93
N SER A 301 -5.25 -2.73 16.78
CA SER A 301 -6.70 -2.60 16.97
C SER A 301 -6.99 -2.49 18.47
N GLY A 302 -7.48 -1.33 18.93
CA GLY A 302 -7.55 -0.87 20.33
C GLY A 302 -7.83 -1.90 21.44
N LEU A 303 -7.47 -1.56 22.68
CA LEU A 303 -7.57 -2.45 23.84
C LEU A 303 -9.02 -2.86 24.15
N ALA A 304 -9.23 -4.06 24.70
CA ALA A 304 -10.55 -4.57 25.07
C ALA A 304 -10.58 -5.02 26.54
N GLY A 305 -11.08 -6.21 26.87
CA GLY A 305 -11.18 -6.69 28.24
C GLY A 305 -9.84 -6.86 28.98
N LEU A 306 -9.93 -6.88 30.31
CA LEU A 306 -8.77 -6.95 31.19
C LEU A 306 -9.10 -7.73 32.46
N VAL A 307 -8.09 -8.39 33.04
CA VAL A 307 -8.25 -9.14 34.28
C VAL A 307 -7.02 -8.99 35.18
N ILE A 308 -7.25 -8.87 36.48
CA ILE A 308 -6.20 -8.80 37.49
C ILE A 308 -5.90 -10.20 37.98
N GLY A 309 -4.63 -10.61 37.89
CA GLY A 309 -4.13 -11.88 38.43
C GLY A 309 -3.56 -11.75 39.84
N ARG A 310 -3.73 -12.79 40.66
CA ARG A 310 -3.13 -12.88 41.99
C ARG A 310 -1.70 -13.40 41.90
N ASN A 311 -0.76 -12.50 42.14
CA ASN A 311 0.68 -12.71 42.31
C ASN A 311 1.48 -12.74 41.00
N TYR A 312 2.09 -11.59 40.68
CA TYR A 312 3.49 -11.64 40.29
C TYR A 312 4.30 -11.12 41.49
N ILE A 313 5.23 -11.95 41.94
CA ILE A 313 6.24 -11.57 42.93
C ILE A 313 6.96 -10.35 42.33
N THR A 314 7.23 -9.29 43.09
CA THR A 314 8.18 -8.24 42.65
C THR A 314 9.36 -8.94 41.97
N PRO A 315 9.82 -8.55 40.78
CA PRO A 315 10.82 -9.32 40.06
C PRO A 315 11.99 -9.58 41.00
N GLN A 316 12.10 -10.84 41.43
CA GLN A 316 13.09 -11.24 42.42
C GLN A 316 14.44 -11.39 41.76
N ILE A 317 14.52 -11.25 40.44
CA ILE A 317 15.76 -11.17 39.69
C ILE A 317 15.75 -9.85 38.93
N GLU A 318 16.74 -9.00 39.19
CA GLU A 318 17.08 -7.88 38.32
C GLU A 318 17.99 -8.41 37.21
N LEU A 319 17.74 -8.01 35.96
CA LEU A 319 18.55 -8.34 34.79
C LEU A 319 18.90 -7.04 34.08
N VAL A 320 20.18 -6.80 33.83
CA VAL A 320 20.68 -5.64 33.09
C VAL A 320 21.65 -6.07 32.02
N LYS A 321 21.61 -5.37 30.89
CA LYS A 321 22.45 -5.62 29.72
C LYS A 321 23.08 -4.32 29.26
N TYR A 322 24.37 -4.36 28.93
CA TYR A 322 25.11 -3.25 28.34
C TYR A 322 26.27 -3.82 27.50
N ASP A 323 26.89 -2.98 26.67
CA ASP A 323 28.05 -3.34 25.87
C ASP A 323 29.25 -2.43 26.20
N ASP A 324 30.38 -2.70 25.53
CA ASP A 324 31.60 -1.90 25.58
C ASP A 324 31.75 -0.95 24.39
N ALA A 325 30.71 -0.76 23.58
CA ALA A 325 30.77 0.09 22.39
C ALA A 325 30.97 1.55 22.78
N ALA A 326 32.05 2.17 22.31
CA ALA A 326 32.40 3.56 22.61
C ALA A 326 31.83 4.56 21.58
N GLY A 327 30.68 4.25 20.99
CA GLY A 327 30.03 4.96 19.89
C GLY A 327 29.30 3.97 18.97
N CYS A 328 29.10 4.36 17.72
CA CYS A 328 28.55 3.46 16.71
C CYS A 328 29.55 2.34 16.35
N VAL A 329 29.03 1.22 15.84
CA VAL A 329 29.81 0.04 15.41
C VAL A 329 29.72 -0.16 13.90
N SER A 330 30.80 -0.62 13.26
CA SER A 330 30.85 -0.96 11.83
C SER A 330 31.05 -2.47 11.63
N PRO A 331 30.71 -3.02 10.45
CA PRO A 331 31.05 -4.40 10.11
C PRO A 331 32.54 -4.71 10.36
N GLY A 332 32.81 -5.77 11.11
CA GLY A 332 34.13 -6.19 11.54
C GLY A 332 34.53 -5.71 12.95
N ASP A 333 33.80 -4.78 13.55
CA ASP A 333 34.05 -4.34 14.93
C ASP A 333 33.58 -5.40 15.94
N GLU A 334 34.36 -5.58 17.01
CA GLU A 334 34.02 -6.45 18.14
C GLU A 334 33.12 -5.70 19.13
N ILE A 335 32.08 -6.39 19.63
CA ILE A 335 31.15 -5.90 20.66
C ILE A 335 31.12 -6.94 21.78
N THR A 336 31.38 -6.52 23.01
CA THR A 336 31.26 -7.39 24.19
C THR A 336 30.01 -7.04 24.97
N TYR A 337 28.99 -7.89 24.86
CA TYR A 337 27.79 -7.78 25.68
C TYR A 337 28.07 -8.30 27.09
N THR A 338 27.79 -7.46 28.08
CA THR A 338 27.82 -7.83 29.49
C THR A 338 26.38 -7.94 30.01
N ILE A 339 26.04 -9.12 30.52
CA ILE A 339 24.71 -9.41 31.05
C ILE A 339 24.87 -9.72 32.53
N CYS A 340 24.28 -8.87 33.38
CA CYS A 340 24.36 -9.00 34.83
C CYS A 340 22.99 -9.30 35.41
N TRP A 341 22.96 -10.12 36.45
CA TRP A 341 21.75 -10.41 37.21
C TRP A 341 21.98 -10.32 38.71
N GLU A 342 20.92 -10.03 39.46
CA GLU A 342 20.91 -10.09 40.93
C GLU A 342 19.59 -10.70 41.42
N ASN A 343 19.66 -11.73 42.26
CA ASN A 343 18.50 -12.21 42.99
C ASN A 343 18.18 -11.26 44.16
N LEU A 344 17.26 -10.33 43.94
CA LEU A 344 16.77 -9.35 44.91
C LEU A 344 15.91 -9.96 46.04
N ALA A 345 15.58 -11.27 45.99
CA ALA A 345 14.86 -11.93 47.06
C ALA A 345 15.61 -11.88 48.38
N THR A 346 14.86 -11.71 49.48
CA THR A 346 15.46 -11.70 50.82
C THR A 346 15.46 -13.08 51.46
N THR A 347 14.59 -14.00 51.02
CA THR A 347 14.46 -15.34 51.61
C THR A 347 14.32 -16.48 50.60
N GLU A 348 13.96 -16.19 49.35
CA GLU A 348 13.56 -17.13 48.32
C GLU A 348 14.73 -17.48 47.39
N THR A 349 14.83 -18.75 47.01
CA THR A 349 15.87 -19.24 46.09
C THR A 349 15.25 -19.46 44.71
N ALA A 350 15.84 -18.88 43.67
CA ALA A 350 15.46 -19.15 42.29
C ALA A 350 16.08 -20.47 41.84
N THR A 351 15.30 -21.40 41.33
CA THR A 351 15.77 -22.68 40.78
C THR A 351 15.52 -22.74 39.27
N GLU A 352 16.18 -23.68 38.60
CA GLU A 352 16.07 -23.89 37.15
C GLU A 352 16.39 -22.61 36.36
N VAL A 353 17.39 -21.87 36.85
CA VAL A 353 17.76 -20.58 36.27
C VAL A 353 18.57 -20.79 35.00
N ILE A 354 18.04 -20.31 33.88
CA ILE A 354 18.67 -20.33 32.56
C ILE A 354 18.69 -18.89 32.04
N LEU A 355 19.86 -18.41 31.65
CA LEU A 355 20.01 -17.15 30.94
C LEU A 355 20.23 -17.46 29.45
N LYS A 356 19.49 -16.78 28.58
CA LYS A 356 19.54 -16.94 27.14
C LYS A 356 19.69 -15.58 26.49
N ASP A 357 20.70 -15.38 25.64
CA ASP A 357 20.86 -14.17 24.83
C ASP A 357 20.46 -14.45 23.38
N TYR A 358 19.65 -13.58 22.80
CA TYR A 358 19.17 -13.63 21.41
C TYR A 358 19.99 -12.64 20.59
N LEU A 359 21.08 -13.12 20.00
CA LEU A 359 21.99 -12.28 19.22
C LEU A 359 21.32 -11.88 17.90
N PRO A 360 21.37 -10.60 17.48
CA PRO A 360 20.79 -10.19 16.22
C PRO A 360 21.54 -10.79 15.03
N ASP A 361 20.85 -10.91 13.90
CA ASP A 361 21.41 -11.41 12.63
C ASP A 361 22.63 -10.62 12.13
N SER A 362 22.70 -9.37 12.53
CA SER A 362 23.75 -8.38 12.23
C SER A 362 25.03 -8.56 13.04
N VAL A 363 25.11 -9.58 13.90
CA VAL A 363 26.35 -9.99 14.56
C VAL A 363 26.65 -11.47 14.31
N ILE A 364 27.93 -11.81 14.33
CA ILE A 364 28.42 -13.20 14.30
C ILE A 364 29.08 -13.49 15.63
N TYR A 365 28.79 -14.66 16.19
CA TYR A 365 29.56 -15.19 17.31
C TYR A 365 30.74 -16.02 16.79
N PRO A 366 32.01 -15.57 16.91
CA PRO A 366 33.15 -16.21 16.24
C PRO A 366 33.41 -17.66 16.66
N GLN A 367 33.02 -18.03 17.88
CA GLN A 367 33.17 -19.39 18.40
C GLN A 367 31.95 -20.29 18.12
N GLY A 368 30.93 -19.77 17.43
CA GLY A 368 29.75 -20.53 17.04
C GLY A 368 29.98 -21.54 15.90
N PHE A 369 31.15 -21.48 15.27
CA PHE A 369 31.52 -22.34 14.14
C PHE A 369 32.84 -23.08 14.42
N THR A 370 33.09 -24.14 13.64
CA THR A 370 34.38 -24.84 13.72
C THR A 370 35.48 -23.90 13.22
N THR A 371 36.43 -23.58 14.10
CA THR A 371 37.57 -22.71 13.77
C THR A 371 38.86 -23.52 13.71
N PHE A 372 39.89 -22.98 13.05
CA PHE A 372 41.20 -23.61 12.95
C PHE A 372 42.25 -22.70 13.60
N ASP A 373 43.06 -23.24 14.52
CA ASP A 373 44.22 -22.52 15.03
C ASP A 373 45.24 -22.38 13.89
N PRO A 374 45.65 -21.15 13.50
CA PRO A 374 46.68 -20.94 12.48
C PRO A 374 48.01 -21.64 12.80
N ASN A 375 48.27 -21.92 14.09
CA ASN A 375 49.46 -22.61 14.58
C ASN A 375 49.28 -24.13 14.72
N ASP A 376 48.05 -24.63 14.65
CA ASP A 376 47.73 -26.07 14.64
C ASP A 376 46.53 -26.39 13.70
N PRO A 377 46.70 -26.19 12.38
CA PRO A 377 45.61 -26.33 11.40
C PRO A 377 45.12 -27.78 11.22
N LEU A 378 45.75 -28.76 11.87
CA LEU A 378 45.35 -30.18 11.83
C LEU A 378 44.35 -30.54 12.93
N ASN A 379 44.11 -29.66 13.90
CA ASN A 379 43.19 -29.86 15.00
C ASN A 379 42.10 -28.76 15.00
N PRO A 380 40.96 -28.98 14.30
CA PRO A 380 39.85 -28.05 14.34
C PRO A 380 39.30 -27.90 15.76
N ILE A 381 39.04 -26.66 16.16
CA ILE A 381 38.38 -26.31 17.41
C ILE A 381 36.86 -26.43 17.18
N PRO A 382 36.15 -27.30 17.92
CA PRO A 382 34.71 -27.45 17.75
C PRO A 382 33.97 -26.16 18.19
N PRO A 383 32.79 -25.88 17.62
CA PRO A 383 31.97 -24.74 18.01
C PRO A 383 31.55 -24.84 19.49
N ASP A 384 31.33 -23.69 20.12
CA ASP A 384 30.81 -23.62 21.48
C ASP A 384 29.44 -24.30 21.55
N PRO A 385 29.27 -25.36 22.35
CA PRO A 385 28.00 -26.08 22.45
C PRO A 385 26.88 -25.25 23.12
N ALA A 386 27.19 -24.12 23.75
CA ALA A 386 26.20 -23.22 24.35
C ALA A 386 25.53 -22.29 23.31
N TYR A 387 26.09 -22.18 22.11
CA TYR A 387 25.53 -21.37 21.02
C TYR A 387 24.77 -22.23 20.01
N ASP A 388 23.55 -21.82 19.66
CA ASP A 388 22.78 -22.40 18.56
C ASP A 388 22.75 -21.44 17.36
N PRO A 389 23.43 -21.76 16.25
CA PRO A 389 23.47 -20.92 15.06
C PRO A 389 22.14 -20.87 14.28
N ASN A 390 21.17 -21.76 14.54
CA ASN A 390 19.88 -21.72 13.83
C ASN A 390 18.91 -20.73 14.48
N THR A 391 18.98 -20.62 15.80
CA THR A 391 18.14 -19.70 16.58
C THR A 391 18.88 -18.43 16.97
N HIS A 392 20.17 -18.31 16.60
CA HIS A 392 21.07 -17.22 16.98
C HIS A 392 21.08 -16.96 18.50
N THR A 393 21.09 -18.04 19.30
CA THR A 393 21.00 -17.90 20.76
C THR A 393 22.16 -18.50 21.51
N TYR A 394 22.56 -17.85 22.60
CA TYR A 394 23.58 -18.34 23.52
C TYR A 394 22.95 -18.63 24.89
N ILE A 395 23.21 -19.80 25.46
CA ILE A 395 22.58 -20.25 26.72
C ILE A 395 23.60 -20.45 27.84
N TRP A 396 23.34 -19.87 29.00
CA TRP A 396 24.02 -20.18 30.26
C TRP A 396 23.07 -20.87 31.23
N GLU A 397 23.41 -22.10 31.63
CA GLU A 397 22.72 -22.83 32.70
C GLU A 397 23.24 -22.37 34.07
N LEU A 398 22.56 -21.39 34.68
CA LEU A 398 22.95 -20.81 35.97
C LEU A 398 22.52 -21.69 37.17
N GLY A 399 21.51 -22.53 36.97
CA GLY A 399 21.08 -23.54 37.93
C GLY A 399 20.26 -22.99 39.08
N THR A 400 20.89 -22.54 40.16
CA THR A 400 20.21 -22.07 41.38
C THR A 400 20.83 -20.78 41.88
N LEU A 401 20.01 -19.76 42.10
CA LEU A 401 20.42 -18.47 42.66
C LEU A 401 19.82 -18.28 44.05
N PHE A 402 20.67 -18.17 45.08
CA PHE A 402 20.26 -17.88 46.44
C PHE A 402 19.89 -16.38 46.61
N PRO A 403 19.15 -16.02 47.67
CA PRO A 403 18.92 -14.62 48.06
C PRO A 403 20.21 -13.78 48.04
N GLY A 404 20.23 -12.71 47.24
CA GLY A 404 21.36 -11.79 47.08
C GLY A 404 22.51 -12.30 46.19
N ASP A 405 22.37 -13.44 45.51
CA ASP A 405 23.36 -13.87 44.51
C ASP A 405 23.30 -12.92 43.31
N ALA A 406 24.45 -12.31 42.99
CA ALA A 406 24.63 -11.44 41.83
C ALA A 406 25.89 -11.82 41.06
N ASN A 407 25.81 -11.84 39.73
CA ASN A 407 26.97 -12.09 38.88
C ASN A 407 26.73 -11.54 37.47
N CYS A 408 27.77 -11.57 36.64
CA CYS A 408 27.68 -11.21 35.23
C CYS A 408 28.33 -12.28 34.35
N VAL A 409 27.88 -12.34 33.10
CA VAL A 409 28.54 -13.06 32.00
C VAL A 409 28.85 -12.08 30.88
N GLU A 410 29.85 -12.42 30.08
CA GLU A 410 30.25 -11.65 28.91
C GLU A 410 30.21 -12.55 27.68
N ILE A 411 29.77 -12.00 26.56
CA ILE A 411 29.86 -12.62 25.24
C ILE A 411 30.36 -11.60 24.24
N THR A 412 31.47 -11.91 23.54
CA THR A 412 32.02 -11.07 22.49
C THR A 412 31.55 -11.57 21.13
N VAL A 413 30.94 -10.68 20.36
CA VAL A 413 30.46 -10.89 19.00
C VAL A 413 31.16 -9.91 18.04
N VAL A 414 31.00 -10.13 16.74
CA VAL A 414 31.54 -9.25 15.69
C VAL A 414 30.38 -8.76 14.84
N ALA A 415 30.23 -7.45 14.66
CA ALA A 415 29.25 -6.89 13.73
C ALA A 415 29.55 -7.36 12.29
N ASN A 416 28.52 -7.68 11.52
CA ASN A 416 28.66 -8.18 10.14
C ASN A 416 27.98 -7.22 9.14
N GLU A 417 28.04 -7.57 7.86
CA GLU A 417 27.51 -6.73 6.77
C GLU A 417 25.97 -6.61 6.76
N LYS A 418 25.23 -7.41 7.55
CA LYS A 418 23.80 -7.21 7.77
C LYS A 418 23.48 -6.06 8.75
N ALA A 419 24.49 -5.47 9.40
CA ALA A 419 24.29 -4.29 10.24
C ALA A 419 23.87 -3.08 9.38
N GLU A 420 22.63 -2.65 9.51
CA GLU A 420 22.05 -1.60 8.67
C GLU A 420 22.67 -0.23 8.98
N PRO A 421 23.31 0.46 7.99
CA PRO A 421 23.98 1.72 8.25
C PRO A 421 23.02 2.81 8.76
N GLY A 422 23.42 3.47 9.84
CA GLY A 422 22.63 4.53 10.48
C GLY A 422 21.48 4.05 11.35
N MET A 423 21.27 2.74 11.45
CA MET A 423 20.24 2.12 12.30
C MET A 423 20.85 1.60 13.60
N THR A 424 20.10 0.82 14.38
CA THR A 424 20.54 0.23 15.64
C THR A 424 20.54 -1.31 15.61
N LEU A 425 21.45 -1.92 16.35
CA LEU A 425 21.50 -3.35 16.62
C LEU A 425 20.70 -3.64 17.90
N HIS A 426 19.55 -4.30 17.77
CA HIS A 426 18.76 -4.71 18.92
C HIS A 426 19.18 -6.08 19.44
N ASN A 427 19.72 -6.16 20.65
CA ASN A 427 20.07 -7.43 21.31
C ASN A 427 19.24 -7.64 22.58
N GLN A 428 18.73 -8.86 22.78
CA GLN A 428 17.84 -9.19 23.90
C GLN A 428 18.37 -10.37 24.72
N ALA A 429 18.54 -10.17 26.03
CA ALA A 429 18.80 -11.23 26.99
C ALA A 429 17.54 -11.55 27.80
N VAL A 430 17.29 -12.85 28.03
CA VAL A 430 16.15 -13.38 28.78
C VAL A 430 16.63 -14.37 29.83
N ILE A 431 16.25 -14.17 31.09
CA ILE A 431 16.46 -15.15 32.16
C ILE A 431 15.13 -15.82 32.52
N THR A 432 15.11 -17.15 32.51
CA THR A 432 13.96 -17.96 32.94
C THR A 432 14.30 -18.68 34.22
N SER A 433 13.39 -18.72 35.19
CA SER A 433 13.58 -19.38 36.47
C SER A 433 12.27 -19.79 37.13
N SER A 434 12.33 -20.41 38.32
CA SER A 434 11.17 -20.61 39.19
C SER A 434 10.48 -19.32 39.66
N PHE A 435 11.11 -18.15 39.47
CA PHE A 435 10.49 -16.84 39.73
C PHE A 435 9.81 -16.25 38.48
N GLY A 436 9.96 -16.89 37.31
CA GLY A 436 9.46 -16.42 36.04
C GLY A 436 10.54 -15.89 35.11
N VAL A 437 10.12 -15.03 34.20
CA VAL A 437 10.90 -14.56 33.05
C VAL A 437 11.24 -13.08 33.24
N MET A 438 12.51 -12.73 33.11
CA MET A 438 12.98 -11.34 33.03
C MET A 438 13.71 -11.14 31.73
N GLN A 439 13.61 -9.95 31.15
CA GLN A 439 14.30 -9.57 29.92
C GLN A 439 15.06 -8.27 30.09
N ALA A 440 16.15 -8.12 29.34
CA ALA A 440 16.92 -6.90 29.21
C ALA A 440 17.32 -6.74 27.74
N THR A 441 16.98 -5.60 27.15
CA THR A 441 17.34 -5.24 25.79
C THR A 441 18.46 -4.21 25.78
N LEU A 442 19.19 -4.14 24.66
CA LEU A 442 20.22 -3.17 24.41
C LEU A 442 20.23 -2.83 22.92
N ASP A 443 20.19 -1.54 22.62
CA ASP A 443 20.37 -1.01 21.27
C ASP A 443 21.78 -0.44 21.15
N THR A 444 22.51 -0.87 20.12
CA THR A 444 23.85 -0.36 19.78
C THR A 444 23.80 0.33 18.42
N ASP A 445 24.20 1.60 18.34
CA ASP A 445 24.17 2.37 17.07
C ASP A 445 25.10 1.77 16.01
N VAL A 446 24.68 1.74 14.75
CA VAL A 446 25.49 1.31 13.59
C VAL A 446 26.04 2.53 12.86
N CYS A 447 27.33 2.51 12.54
CA CYS A 447 27.96 3.62 11.81
C CYS A 447 27.47 3.68 10.34
N CYS A 448 27.61 4.86 9.73
CA CYS A 448 27.37 5.07 8.31
C CYS A 448 28.56 4.54 7.49
N TRP A 449 28.59 3.22 7.28
CA TRP A 449 29.70 2.53 6.63
C TRP A 449 29.50 2.35 5.11
N ASP A 450 28.33 2.69 4.58
CA ASP A 450 27.95 2.68 3.18
C ASP A 450 28.48 3.89 2.42
N ILE A 451 29.80 3.93 2.21
CA ILE A 451 30.51 5.11 1.68
C ILE A 451 30.40 5.32 0.17
N VAL A 452 29.82 4.38 -0.58
CA VAL A 452 29.75 4.46 -2.06
C VAL A 452 28.61 5.39 -2.48
N ASP A 453 27.39 5.10 -2.01
CA ASP A 453 26.18 5.89 -2.26
C ASP A 453 25.35 6.06 -0.97
N PRO A 454 25.85 6.83 0.02
CA PRO A 454 25.27 6.88 1.38
C PRO A 454 23.84 7.44 1.46
N ASN A 455 23.35 8.02 0.36
CA ASN A 455 22.02 8.64 0.28
C ASN A 455 21.05 7.82 -0.57
N THR A 456 21.49 6.70 -1.14
CA THR A 456 20.68 5.86 -1.99
C THR A 456 20.36 4.56 -1.27
N VAL A 457 19.07 4.25 -1.15
CA VAL A 457 18.56 3.01 -0.57
C VAL A 457 17.95 2.18 -1.68
N TYR A 458 18.33 0.91 -1.75
CA TYR A 458 17.87 -0.01 -2.79
C TYR A 458 16.81 -0.98 -2.25
N ALA A 459 15.75 -1.23 -3.03
CA ALA A 459 14.73 -2.23 -2.75
C ALA A 459 14.50 -3.15 -3.98
N ASP A 460 14.51 -4.45 -3.75
CA ASP A 460 14.22 -5.49 -4.74
C ASP A 460 13.65 -6.72 -4.02
N GLU A 461 12.38 -7.06 -4.28
CA GLU A 461 11.71 -8.22 -3.69
C GLU A 461 12.44 -9.56 -3.95
N ASN A 462 13.29 -9.61 -4.99
CA ASN A 462 14.06 -10.80 -5.39
C ASN A 462 15.52 -10.77 -4.90
N ALA A 463 15.94 -9.75 -4.15
CA ALA A 463 17.30 -9.69 -3.61
C ALA A 463 17.59 -10.88 -2.66
N THR A 464 18.84 -11.32 -2.64
CA THR A 464 19.29 -12.49 -1.84
C THR A 464 20.48 -12.20 -0.93
N GLY A 465 20.98 -10.96 -0.94
CA GLY A 465 22.12 -10.53 -0.13
C GLY A 465 21.76 -10.23 1.32
N ASN A 466 22.44 -9.24 1.90
CA ASN A 466 22.37 -8.92 3.33
C ASN A 466 21.08 -8.22 3.77
N ASN A 467 20.19 -7.82 2.83
CA ASN A 467 18.91 -7.16 3.11
C ASN A 467 19.07 -5.87 3.95
N ASN A 468 20.02 -5.02 3.55
CA ASN A 468 20.41 -3.79 4.27
C ASN A 468 20.27 -2.53 3.40
N GLY A 469 19.89 -2.66 2.12
CA GLY A 469 19.64 -1.56 1.20
C GLY A 469 20.87 -0.80 0.72
N THR A 470 22.09 -1.32 0.89
CA THR A 470 23.35 -0.60 0.54
C THR A 470 23.79 -0.75 -0.92
N SER A 471 23.23 -1.72 -1.63
CA SER A 471 23.46 -1.98 -3.06
C SER A 471 22.28 -2.76 -3.62
N TRP A 472 22.20 -2.94 -4.94
CA TRP A 472 21.20 -3.85 -5.54
C TRP A 472 21.33 -5.30 -5.06
N GLN A 473 22.56 -5.80 -4.83
CA GLN A 473 22.77 -7.16 -4.31
C GLN A 473 22.23 -7.31 -2.88
N ASP A 474 22.42 -6.28 -2.06
CA ASP A 474 22.02 -6.25 -0.65
C ASP A 474 20.73 -5.46 -0.42
N ALA A 475 19.94 -5.24 -1.48
CA ALA A 475 18.73 -4.45 -1.45
C ALA A 475 17.71 -5.00 -0.44
N TYR A 476 16.85 -4.12 0.06
CA TYR A 476 15.74 -4.55 0.89
C TYR A 476 14.76 -5.38 0.08
N THR A 477 14.38 -6.56 0.58
CA THR A 477 13.31 -7.37 -0.01
C THR A 477 11.91 -6.83 0.30
N ASP A 478 11.82 -5.79 1.13
CA ASP A 478 10.59 -5.12 1.54
C ASP A 478 10.79 -3.60 1.46
N LEU A 479 9.98 -2.95 0.62
CA LEU A 479 10.02 -1.50 0.41
C LEU A 479 9.77 -0.71 1.70
N GLN A 480 8.96 -1.24 2.63
CA GLN A 480 8.72 -0.56 3.91
C GLN A 480 9.99 -0.44 4.75
N ARG A 481 10.91 -1.41 4.66
CA ARG A 481 12.21 -1.31 5.34
C ARG A 481 13.12 -0.25 4.72
N ALA A 482 13.07 -0.10 3.39
CA ALA A 482 13.79 0.96 2.69
C ALA A 482 13.29 2.35 3.10
N ILE A 483 11.96 2.51 3.18
CA ILE A 483 11.30 3.73 3.69
C ILE A 483 11.70 3.97 5.15
N ALA A 484 11.62 2.94 6.02
CA ALA A 484 12.00 3.07 7.42
C ALA A 484 13.46 3.49 7.62
N ARG A 485 14.38 3.04 6.76
CA ARG A 485 15.78 3.50 6.76
C ARG A 485 15.88 4.96 6.36
N ALA A 486 15.15 5.41 5.33
CA ALA A 486 15.13 6.82 4.94
C ALA A 486 14.54 7.72 6.04
N THR A 487 13.56 7.23 6.81
CA THR A 487 12.94 7.97 7.93
C THR A 487 13.85 8.09 9.15
N ASN A 488 14.46 6.96 9.57
CA ASN A 488 15.04 6.84 10.92
C ASN A 488 16.57 6.83 10.95
N SER A 489 17.24 6.79 9.81
CA SER A 489 18.71 6.69 9.77
C SER A 489 19.40 7.89 10.41
N ALA A 490 20.35 7.59 11.30
CA ALA A 490 21.26 8.58 11.90
C ALA A 490 22.32 9.10 10.92
N CYS A 491 22.40 8.57 9.70
CA CYS A 491 23.27 9.07 8.64
C CYS A 491 22.72 10.37 8.07
N GLN A 492 23.02 11.49 8.74
CA GLN A 492 22.60 12.82 8.28
C GLN A 492 23.41 13.27 7.06
N VAL A 493 22.96 12.87 5.88
CA VAL A 493 23.50 13.32 4.59
C VAL A 493 22.34 13.59 3.62
N GLY A 494 21.79 14.81 3.64
CA GLY A 494 20.79 15.24 2.65
C GLY A 494 19.50 14.40 2.62
N PRO A 495 18.59 14.67 1.66
CA PRO A 495 17.43 13.82 1.43
C PRO A 495 17.86 12.47 0.83
N TYR A 496 17.20 11.39 1.25
CA TYR A 496 17.41 10.07 0.68
C TYR A 496 16.75 9.93 -0.70
N THR A 497 17.35 9.09 -1.52
CA THR A 497 16.75 8.56 -2.75
C THR A 497 16.52 7.06 -2.57
N ILE A 498 15.31 6.59 -2.86
CA ILE A 498 14.97 5.17 -2.82
C ILE A 498 14.82 4.67 -4.27
N CYS A 499 15.62 3.68 -4.66
CA CYS A 499 15.54 3.03 -5.97
C CYS A 499 14.89 1.65 -5.83
N VAL A 500 13.85 1.38 -6.62
CA VAL A 500 13.01 0.18 -6.47
C VAL A 500 12.99 -0.61 -7.78
N ALA A 501 13.42 -1.87 -7.71
CA ALA A 501 13.34 -2.80 -8.84
C ALA A 501 11.89 -3.19 -9.14
N HIS A 502 11.61 -3.53 -10.40
CA HIS A 502 10.31 -3.99 -10.84
C HIS A 502 9.81 -5.15 -9.97
N GLY A 503 8.52 -5.17 -9.71
CA GLY A 503 7.93 -6.06 -8.73
C GLY A 503 6.62 -5.53 -8.21
N THR A 504 5.97 -6.31 -7.33
CA THR A 504 4.74 -5.87 -6.66
C THR A 504 4.95 -5.71 -5.17
N TYR A 505 4.97 -4.45 -4.72
CA TYR A 505 5.17 -4.10 -3.33
C TYR A 505 3.81 -3.76 -2.68
N LYS A 506 3.68 -4.14 -1.42
CA LYS A 506 2.47 -3.90 -0.63
C LYS A 506 2.81 -3.11 0.63
N PRO A 507 1.95 -2.18 1.08
CA PRO A 507 2.20 -1.43 2.29
C PRO A 507 2.33 -2.29 3.56
N GLY A 508 1.61 -3.41 3.62
CA GLY A 508 1.66 -4.33 4.75
C GLY A 508 0.47 -5.30 4.78
N ALA A 509 0.12 -5.79 5.97
CA ALA A 509 -0.91 -6.81 6.17
C ALA A 509 -2.23 -6.24 6.73
N ASP A 510 -2.22 -5.02 7.24
CA ASP A 510 -3.38 -4.32 7.79
C ASP A 510 -3.94 -3.31 6.79
N THR A 511 -5.25 -3.07 6.83
CA THR A 511 -5.92 -2.16 5.87
C THR A 511 -5.48 -0.70 6.00
N ASN A 512 -4.86 -0.34 7.12
CA ASN A 512 -4.37 1.03 7.36
C ASN A 512 -2.89 1.20 7.01
N ASP A 513 -2.19 0.13 6.65
CA ASP A 513 -0.80 0.24 6.21
C ASP A 513 -0.75 1.06 4.91
N THR A 514 0.24 1.94 4.80
CA THR A 514 0.49 2.80 3.64
C THR A 514 1.99 2.93 3.41
N PHE A 515 2.41 3.20 2.18
CA PHE A 515 3.76 3.68 1.91
C PHE A 515 3.81 5.17 2.29
N ASP A 516 4.34 5.47 3.47
CA ASP A 516 4.50 6.84 3.98
C ASP A 516 5.85 7.39 3.52
N ILE A 517 5.86 8.15 2.43
CA ILE A 517 7.10 8.66 1.83
C ILE A 517 7.60 9.82 2.71
N PRO A 518 8.81 9.74 3.31
CA PRO A 518 9.26 10.75 4.28
C PRO A 518 9.64 12.08 3.65
N ASP A 519 9.69 13.14 4.46
CA ASP A 519 9.99 14.52 4.04
C ASP A 519 11.28 14.60 3.19
N GLY A 520 11.17 15.24 2.02
CA GLY A 520 12.28 15.41 1.09
C GLY A 520 12.71 14.16 0.33
N VAL A 521 12.14 12.98 0.57
CA VAL A 521 12.56 11.72 -0.06
C VAL A 521 12.03 11.62 -1.48
N SER A 522 12.91 11.19 -2.40
CA SER A 522 12.54 10.83 -3.77
C SER A 522 12.54 9.31 -3.92
N VAL A 523 11.49 8.75 -4.52
CA VAL A 523 11.35 7.32 -4.75
C VAL A 523 11.21 7.08 -6.26
N TYR A 524 12.06 6.21 -6.80
CA TYR A 524 12.12 5.88 -8.23
C TYR A 524 11.87 4.39 -8.46
N GLY A 525 10.84 4.06 -9.24
CA GLY A 525 10.60 2.73 -9.81
C GLY A 525 11.20 2.62 -11.22
N GLY A 526 11.05 1.49 -11.89
CA GLY A 526 11.48 1.34 -13.29
C GLY A 526 12.88 0.73 -13.48
N PHE A 527 13.37 -0.04 -12.51
CA PHE A 527 14.65 -0.74 -12.60
C PHE A 527 14.47 -2.25 -12.84
N ALA A 528 15.40 -2.89 -13.55
CA ALA A 528 15.42 -4.35 -13.70
C ALA A 528 15.60 -5.07 -12.35
N SER A 529 15.23 -6.35 -12.25
CA SER A 529 15.54 -7.16 -11.05
C SER A 529 17.05 -7.35 -10.95
N GLY A 530 17.60 -7.22 -9.74
CA GLY A 530 19.03 -7.04 -9.51
C GLY A 530 19.55 -5.64 -9.85
N GLY A 531 18.66 -4.72 -10.27
CA GLY A 531 18.95 -3.33 -10.54
C GLY A 531 19.54 -3.00 -11.90
N SER A 532 19.68 -1.70 -12.14
CA SER A 532 20.45 -1.11 -13.25
C SER A 532 21.07 0.21 -12.82
N ASP A 533 21.92 0.78 -13.67
CA ASP A 533 22.31 2.19 -13.52
C ASP A 533 21.08 3.09 -13.73
N PHE A 534 21.07 4.26 -13.09
CA PHE A 534 19.94 5.20 -13.17
C PHE A 534 19.66 5.66 -14.61
N ALA A 535 20.69 5.76 -15.45
CA ALA A 535 20.55 6.13 -16.86
C ALA A 535 19.83 5.05 -17.69
N ASP A 536 19.85 3.80 -17.24
CA ASP A 536 19.18 2.66 -17.89
C ASP A 536 17.76 2.44 -17.36
N ARG A 537 17.30 3.27 -16.40
CA ARG A 537 15.95 3.19 -15.82
C ARG A 537 14.89 3.37 -16.90
N ASN A 538 13.93 2.46 -16.94
CA ASN A 538 12.83 2.47 -17.90
C ASN A 538 11.52 2.02 -17.21
N PRO A 539 10.67 2.98 -16.78
CA PRO A 539 9.40 2.68 -16.10
C PRO A 539 8.40 1.88 -16.91
N ASP A 540 8.38 2.03 -18.24
CA ASP A 540 7.46 1.30 -19.11
C ASP A 540 7.87 -0.17 -19.28
N ARG A 541 9.18 -0.43 -19.34
CA ARG A 541 9.72 -1.79 -19.44
C ARG A 541 9.74 -2.52 -18.10
N TYR A 542 10.16 -1.82 -17.04
CA TYR A 542 10.42 -2.40 -15.73
C TYR A 542 9.36 -1.95 -14.71
N VAL A 543 8.10 -2.33 -14.99
CA VAL A 543 6.93 -1.89 -14.23
C VAL A 543 7.05 -2.21 -12.74
N THR A 544 7.02 -1.16 -11.92
CA THR A 544 7.08 -1.25 -10.46
C THR A 544 5.71 -0.93 -9.88
N ILE A 545 5.08 -1.88 -9.19
CA ILE A 545 3.67 -1.79 -8.77
C ILE A 545 3.60 -1.59 -7.25
N LEU A 546 2.92 -0.52 -6.82
CA LEU A 546 2.48 -0.31 -5.45
C LEU A 546 1.01 -0.72 -5.37
N SER A 547 0.74 -1.86 -4.74
CA SER A 547 -0.60 -2.45 -4.70
C SER A 547 -1.18 -2.42 -3.29
N GLY A 548 -2.40 -1.89 -3.16
CA GLY A 548 -3.17 -1.97 -1.91
C GLY A 548 -3.78 -3.35 -1.65
N LYS A 549 -3.57 -4.35 -2.51
CA LYS A 549 -4.20 -5.67 -2.34
C LYS A 549 -3.47 -6.54 -1.32
N ILE A 550 -4.08 -6.66 -0.15
CA ILE A 550 -3.60 -7.55 0.92
C ILE A 550 -4.04 -8.99 0.63
N SER A 551 -5.35 -9.22 0.48
CA SER A 551 -5.95 -10.54 0.25
C SER A 551 -7.17 -10.46 -0.68
N ALA A 552 -7.95 -11.55 -0.79
CA ALA A 552 -9.20 -11.54 -1.56
C ALA A 552 -10.30 -10.64 -0.95
N PHE A 553 -10.18 -10.29 0.33
CA PHE A 553 -11.21 -9.54 1.08
C PHE A 553 -10.68 -8.30 1.79
N MET A 554 -9.36 -8.09 1.81
CA MET A 554 -8.72 -6.99 2.51
C MET A 554 -7.87 -6.19 1.54
N ILE A 555 -8.01 -4.87 1.61
CA ILE A 555 -7.39 -3.89 0.74
C ILE A 555 -6.99 -2.68 1.59
N ASN A 556 -5.80 -2.12 1.35
CA ASN A 556 -5.33 -0.89 1.99
C ASN A 556 -6.23 0.29 1.64
N VAL A 557 -6.58 1.10 2.64
CA VAL A 557 -7.40 2.32 2.46
C VAL A 557 -6.69 3.29 1.53
N THR A 558 -5.43 3.58 1.85
CA THR A 558 -4.52 4.41 1.08
C THR A 558 -3.30 3.59 0.70
N VAL A 559 -2.83 3.69 -0.55
CA VAL A 559 -1.59 2.98 -0.97
C VAL A 559 -0.35 3.82 -0.70
N VAL A 560 -0.37 5.09 -1.10
CA VAL A 560 0.76 6.02 -0.93
C VAL A 560 0.31 7.27 -0.18
N MET A 561 1.08 7.64 0.84
CA MET A 561 0.98 8.91 1.54
C MET A 561 2.19 9.77 1.19
N MET A 562 1.92 10.95 0.63
CA MET A 562 2.93 11.93 0.25
C MET A 562 3.02 13.01 1.34
N VAL A 563 4.24 13.30 1.80
CA VAL A 563 4.53 14.41 2.70
C VAL A 563 5.36 15.49 1.99
N ASP A 564 5.78 16.53 2.70
CA ASP A 564 6.40 17.70 2.09
C ASP A 564 7.71 17.38 1.34
N ALA A 565 7.93 18.12 0.25
CA ALA A 565 9.08 17.99 -0.65
C ALA A 565 9.36 16.57 -1.19
N THR A 566 8.33 15.71 -1.30
CA THR A 566 8.48 14.33 -1.81
C THR A 566 8.31 14.21 -3.32
N LEU A 567 8.95 13.19 -3.90
CA LEU A 567 8.80 12.80 -5.30
C LEU A 567 8.50 11.30 -5.41
N LEU A 568 7.46 10.96 -6.16
CA LEU A 568 7.18 9.59 -6.60
C LEU A 568 7.33 9.51 -8.13
N ASP A 569 8.26 8.68 -8.61
CA ASP A 569 8.56 8.58 -10.05
C ASP A 569 8.58 7.13 -10.55
N GLY A 570 7.81 6.81 -11.60
CA GLY A 570 7.92 5.55 -12.32
C GLY A 570 7.18 4.37 -11.68
N PHE A 571 6.06 4.65 -11.00
CA PHE A 571 5.26 3.64 -10.31
C PHE A 571 3.86 3.48 -10.88
N THR A 572 3.37 2.25 -10.85
CA THR A 572 1.93 1.96 -10.99
C THR A 572 1.32 1.84 -9.60
N VAL A 573 0.44 2.77 -9.23
CA VAL A 573 -0.30 2.78 -7.96
C VAL A 573 -1.71 2.26 -8.20
N THR A 574 -2.06 1.14 -7.57
CA THR A 574 -3.34 0.47 -7.85
C THR A 574 -3.96 -0.22 -6.65
N GLN A 575 -5.25 -0.53 -6.77
CA GLN A 575 -6.00 -1.35 -5.83
C GLN A 575 -6.05 -0.75 -4.42
N ALA A 576 -6.13 0.57 -4.27
CA ALA A 576 -6.57 1.17 -3.00
C ALA A 576 -8.06 0.89 -2.74
N ALA A 577 -8.52 1.03 -1.50
CA ALA A 577 -9.95 1.05 -1.17
C ALA A 577 -10.54 2.47 -1.28
N GLU A 578 -9.75 3.51 -0.98
CA GLU A 578 -10.19 4.92 -0.97
C GLU A 578 -9.24 5.85 -1.74
N TYR A 579 -7.92 5.81 -1.50
CA TYR A 579 -6.98 6.73 -2.16
C TYR A 579 -5.80 5.98 -2.76
N GLY A 580 -5.57 6.12 -4.07
CA GLY A 580 -4.33 5.66 -4.68
C GLY A 580 -3.15 6.41 -4.06
N VAL A 581 -3.18 7.73 -4.21
CA VAL A 581 -2.23 8.66 -3.59
C VAL A 581 -2.97 9.69 -2.76
N TYR A 582 -2.50 9.93 -1.53
CA TYR A 582 -3.05 10.94 -0.63
C TYR A 582 -1.95 11.87 -0.12
N GLY A 583 -2.23 13.17 -0.06
CA GLY A 583 -1.35 14.16 0.57
C GLY A 583 -2.14 15.24 1.28
N LYS A 584 -1.67 15.67 2.44
CA LYS A 584 -2.32 16.73 3.22
C LYS A 584 -1.29 17.64 3.86
N ASP A 585 -1.52 18.95 3.74
CA ASP A 585 -0.64 20.00 4.25
C ASP A 585 0.82 19.79 3.76
N ALA A 586 0.98 19.38 2.50
CA ALA A 586 2.24 18.90 1.92
C ALA A 586 2.40 19.29 0.44
N ASP A 587 3.56 19.83 0.07
CA ASP A 587 3.94 20.07 -1.31
C ASP A 587 4.68 18.85 -1.88
N PHE A 588 4.24 18.31 -3.02
CA PHE A 588 4.85 17.10 -3.58
C PHE A 588 4.72 16.99 -5.10
N ALA A 589 5.56 16.14 -5.69
CA ALA A 589 5.58 15.86 -7.12
C ALA A 589 5.36 14.37 -7.43
N ILE A 590 4.70 14.10 -8.55
CA ILE A 590 4.52 12.75 -9.09
C ILE A 590 4.88 12.80 -10.58
N GLU A 591 5.78 11.93 -11.01
CA GLU A 591 6.28 11.90 -12.38
C GLU A 591 6.24 10.48 -12.97
N ASN A 592 5.94 10.33 -14.27
CA ASN A 592 5.97 9.02 -14.96
C ASN A 592 5.17 7.90 -14.25
N CYS A 593 4.09 8.24 -13.55
CA CYS A 593 3.32 7.29 -12.74
C CYS A 593 1.97 6.94 -13.37
N ARG A 594 1.50 5.72 -13.10
CA ARG A 594 0.16 5.25 -13.47
C ARG A 594 -0.69 5.07 -12.22
N ILE A 595 -1.66 5.94 -11.96
CA ILE A 595 -2.56 5.90 -10.79
C ILE A 595 -3.91 5.34 -11.24
N ILE A 596 -4.00 4.01 -11.25
CA ILE A 596 -5.06 3.30 -11.97
C ILE A 596 -5.87 2.36 -11.09
N SER A 597 -7.18 2.30 -11.33
CA SER A 597 -8.09 1.34 -10.68
C SER A 597 -8.01 1.35 -9.13
N ASN A 598 -7.90 2.55 -8.53
CA ASN A 598 -7.94 2.73 -7.08
C ASN A 598 -9.38 2.92 -6.63
N GLY A 599 -9.88 2.14 -5.68
CA GLY A 599 -11.28 2.10 -5.26
C GLY A 599 -11.98 0.75 -5.42
N VAL A 600 -11.21 -0.34 -5.46
CA VAL A 600 -11.75 -1.70 -5.56
C VAL A 600 -12.34 -2.10 -4.20
N GLY A 601 -13.60 -2.53 -4.16
CA GLY A 601 -14.24 -3.03 -2.91
C GLY A 601 -15.41 -2.20 -2.36
N GLY A 602 -15.75 -1.06 -2.97
CA GLY A 602 -17.11 -0.52 -3.00
C GLY A 602 -17.70 0.09 -1.71
N LEU A 603 -16.90 0.39 -0.67
CA LEU A 603 -17.43 1.05 0.54
C LEU A 603 -17.17 2.57 0.59
N TYR A 604 -16.04 3.06 0.07
CA TYR A 604 -15.58 4.45 0.32
C TYR A 604 -15.42 5.33 -0.92
N GLY A 605 -15.57 4.77 -2.13
CA GLY A 605 -15.47 5.53 -3.38
C GLY A 605 -14.04 6.01 -3.65
N GLY A 606 -13.29 5.21 -4.43
CA GLY A 606 -11.87 5.47 -4.64
C GLY A 606 -11.54 6.65 -5.55
N VAL A 607 -10.75 7.60 -5.04
CA VAL A 607 -10.13 8.67 -5.81
C VAL A 607 -8.73 8.22 -6.22
N GLY A 608 -8.31 8.54 -7.45
CA GLY A 608 -6.94 8.26 -7.89
C GLY A 608 -5.93 9.02 -7.03
N LEU A 609 -5.98 10.35 -7.06
CA LEU A 609 -5.18 11.24 -6.22
C LEU A 609 -6.07 12.22 -5.44
N TYR A 610 -5.88 12.29 -4.12
CA TYR A 610 -6.49 13.31 -3.28
C TYR A 610 -5.42 14.13 -2.53
N ALA A 611 -5.42 15.43 -2.77
CA ALA A 611 -4.55 16.38 -2.08
C ALA A 611 -5.35 17.51 -1.40
N GLU A 612 -4.93 17.88 -0.20
CA GLU A 612 -5.52 18.96 0.60
C GLU A 612 -4.44 19.91 1.13
N ASN A 613 -4.60 21.22 0.89
CA ASN A 613 -3.73 22.29 1.37
C ASN A 613 -2.24 22.12 1.03
N GLY A 614 -1.91 21.81 -0.22
CA GLY A 614 -0.52 21.67 -0.66
C GLY A 614 -0.36 21.90 -2.15
N ASN A 615 0.84 22.26 -2.60
CA ASN A 615 1.14 22.43 -4.02
C ASN A 615 1.49 21.07 -4.64
N VAL A 616 0.73 20.66 -5.64
CA VAL A 616 0.92 19.36 -6.29
C VAL A 616 1.34 19.55 -7.74
N VAL A 617 2.39 18.83 -8.15
CA VAL A 617 2.88 18.81 -9.53
C VAL A 617 2.80 17.38 -10.06
N LEU A 618 2.10 17.20 -11.17
CA LEU A 618 2.04 15.94 -11.92
C LEU A 618 2.67 16.13 -13.29
N ARG A 619 3.60 15.24 -13.66
CA ARG A 619 4.16 15.18 -15.02
C ARG A 619 4.11 13.77 -15.59
N TRP A 620 3.79 13.61 -16.87
CA TRP A 620 3.86 12.30 -17.54
C TRP A 620 3.07 11.21 -16.80
N CYS A 621 1.96 11.58 -16.18
CA CYS A 621 1.15 10.67 -15.37
C CYS A 621 -0.09 10.21 -16.13
N ASP A 622 -0.43 8.93 -15.98
CA ASP A 622 -1.73 8.37 -16.38
C ASP A 622 -2.59 8.15 -15.12
N ILE A 623 -3.73 8.83 -15.05
CA ILE A 623 -4.70 8.72 -13.96
C ILE A 623 -6.02 8.22 -14.54
N SER A 624 -6.22 6.91 -14.52
CA SER A 624 -7.34 6.29 -15.22
C SER A 624 -8.12 5.24 -14.45
N ASN A 625 -9.36 5.02 -14.88
CA ASN A 625 -10.22 3.94 -14.39
C ASN A 625 -10.51 3.98 -12.87
N ASN A 626 -10.48 5.16 -12.25
CA ASN A 626 -10.85 5.30 -10.83
C ASN A 626 -12.38 5.50 -10.68
N PRO A 627 -13.05 4.83 -9.72
CA PRO A 627 -14.49 4.84 -9.55
C PRO A 627 -15.06 6.13 -8.94
N GLU A 628 -14.21 7.06 -8.48
CA GLU A 628 -14.59 8.45 -8.23
C GLU A 628 -13.86 9.43 -9.15
N ASN A 629 -13.23 10.47 -8.60
CA ASN A 629 -12.50 11.45 -9.39
C ASN A 629 -11.11 10.88 -9.72
N GLY A 630 -10.56 11.23 -10.88
CA GLY A 630 -9.15 10.96 -11.16
C GLY A 630 -8.28 11.71 -10.16
N ILE A 631 -8.45 13.04 -10.15
CA ILE A 631 -7.74 13.95 -9.25
C ILE A 631 -8.74 14.79 -8.47
N ARG A 632 -8.54 14.89 -7.15
CA ARG A 632 -9.23 15.82 -6.25
C ARG A 632 -8.19 16.67 -5.54
N HIS A 633 -8.28 17.98 -5.68
CA HIS A 633 -7.37 18.93 -5.06
C HIS A 633 -8.16 20.02 -4.36
N ILE A 634 -7.81 20.33 -3.11
CA ILE A 634 -8.54 21.29 -2.28
C ILE A 634 -7.58 22.21 -1.54
N GLY A 635 -7.83 23.52 -1.53
CA GLY A 635 -7.15 24.43 -0.61
C GLY A 635 -6.88 25.81 -1.17
N ALA A 636 -7.30 26.83 -0.42
CA ALA A 636 -7.09 28.24 -0.74
C ALA A 636 -5.61 28.62 -0.80
N GLY A 637 -5.19 29.23 -1.91
CA GLY A 637 -3.82 29.66 -2.16
C GLY A 637 -2.84 28.56 -2.58
N TYR A 638 -3.33 27.35 -2.87
CA TYR A 638 -2.51 26.22 -3.31
C TYR A 638 -2.77 25.87 -4.78
N THR A 639 -1.74 25.37 -5.45
CA THR A 639 -1.77 25.11 -6.89
C THR A 639 -1.75 23.62 -7.23
N LEU A 640 -2.55 23.23 -8.21
CA LEU A 640 -2.47 21.92 -8.87
C LEU A 640 -1.89 22.10 -10.27
N THR A 641 -0.72 21.53 -10.56
CA THR A 641 -0.09 21.59 -11.89
C THR A 641 -0.12 20.21 -12.55
N LEU A 642 -0.70 20.13 -13.75
CA LEU A 642 -0.64 18.96 -14.63
C LEU A 642 0.09 19.37 -15.91
N ASP A 643 1.11 18.61 -16.28
CA ASP A 643 1.93 18.84 -17.49
C ASP A 643 2.16 17.49 -18.17
N ASN A 644 1.75 17.33 -19.43
CA ASN A 644 1.91 16.07 -20.16
C ASN A 644 1.23 14.88 -19.46
N CYS A 645 0.03 15.09 -18.90
CA CYS A 645 -0.71 14.06 -18.16
C CYS A 645 -1.94 13.55 -18.95
N GLN A 646 -2.32 12.32 -18.68
CA GLN A 646 -3.55 11.70 -19.18
C GLN A 646 -4.50 11.42 -18.00
N VAL A 647 -5.74 11.91 -18.08
CA VAL A 647 -6.77 11.70 -17.06
C VAL A 647 -8.01 11.14 -17.74
N ILE A 648 -8.14 9.80 -17.73
CA ILE A 648 -9.05 9.08 -18.63
C ILE A 648 -9.99 8.13 -17.87
N ASP A 649 -11.26 8.04 -18.30
CA ASP A 649 -12.21 7.01 -17.83
C ASP A 649 -12.42 6.93 -16.30
N ASN A 650 -12.30 8.06 -15.61
CA ASN A 650 -12.69 8.12 -14.20
C ASN A 650 -14.21 8.30 -14.08
N ARG A 651 -14.87 7.60 -13.16
CA ARG A 651 -16.34 7.58 -13.11
C ARG A 651 -16.98 8.90 -12.64
N ARG A 652 -16.23 9.77 -11.98
CA ARG A 652 -16.67 11.15 -11.65
C ARG A 652 -15.83 12.16 -12.43
N ASN A 653 -15.44 13.29 -11.82
CA ASN A 653 -14.69 14.29 -12.56
C ASN A 653 -13.29 13.75 -12.88
N GLY A 654 -12.75 14.06 -14.06
CA GLY A 654 -11.35 13.78 -14.34
C GLY A 654 -10.48 14.55 -13.34
N VAL A 655 -10.63 15.87 -13.33
CA VAL A 655 -9.98 16.77 -12.37
C VAL A 655 -11.02 17.56 -11.59
N ARG A 656 -10.92 17.57 -10.27
CA ARG A 656 -11.74 18.41 -9.37
C ARG A 656 -10.84 19.28 -8.51
N ALA A 657 -10.83 20.58 -8.79
CA ALA A 657 -10.16 21.60 -7.99
C ALA A 657 -11.21 22.43 -7.23
N ASP A 658 -11.24 22.31 -5.91
CA ASP A 658 -12.09 23.12 -5.03
C ASP A 658 -11.20 24.09 -4.23
N ASP A 659 -11.57 25.37 -4.16
CA ASP A 659 -10.82 26.41 -3.46
C ASP A 659 -9.36 26.58 -3.91
N SER A 660 -8.93 25.92 -4.98
CA SER A 660 -7.53 25.81 -5.42
C SER A 660 -7.37 26.20 -6.88
N THR A 661 -6.15 26.53 -7.28
CA THR A 661 -5.87 27.09 -8.61
C THR A 661 -5.17 26.06 -9.50
N PRO A 662 -5.89 25.42 -10.46
CA PRO A 662 -5.28 24.47 -11.38
C PRO A 662 -4.58 25.16 -12.56
N THR A 663 -3.41 24.62 -12.93
CA THR A 663 -2.71 24.84 -14.20
C THR A 663 -2.62 23.51 -14.92
N VAL A 664 -3.24 23.38 -16.09
CA VAL A 664 -3.24 22.14 -16.88
C VAL A 664 -2.70 22.44 -18.28
N LYS A 665 -1.65 21.73 -18.66
CA LYS A 665 -0.93 21.94 -19.92
C LYS A 665 -0.65 20.63 -20.63
N ASN A 666 -0.68 20.66 -21.96
CA ASN A 666 -0.22 19.57 -22.83
C ASN A 666 -0.84 18.22 -22.42
N SER A 667 -2.08 18.22 -21.93
CA SER A 667 -2.69 17.09 -21.23
C SER A 667 -3.98 16.64 -21.89
N VAL A 668 -4.27 15.35 -21.75
CA VAL A 668 -5.49 14.70 -22.25
C VAL A 668 -6.45 14.44 -21.11
N ILE A 669 -7.69 14.93 -21.21
CA ILE A 669 -8.76 14.70 -20.24
C ILE A 669 -9.97 14.12 -20.98
N ALA A 670 -10.17 12.81 -20.89
CA ALA A 670 -11.13 12.13 -21.74
C ALA A 670 -12.00 11.08 -21.04
N GLY A 671 -13.22 10.86 -21.53
CA GLY A 671 -14.07 9.75 -21.08
C GLY A 671 -14.50 9.80 -19.60
N ASN A 672 -14.32 10.93 -18.90
CA ASN A 672 -14.63 11.00 -17.47
C ASN A 672 -16.12 11.28 -17.23
N GLY A 673 -16.64 10.79 -16.10
CA GLY A 673 -17.91 11.22 -15.53
C GLY A 673 -19.11 10.32 -15.78
N PHE A 674 -18.94 9.15 -16.41
CA PHE A 674 -20.04 8.20 -16.72
C PHE A 674 -20.51 7.34 -15.51
N GLY A 675 -20.42 7.87 -14.28
CA GLY A 675 -20.82 7.20 -13.03
C GLY A 675 -22.23 7.58 -12.53
N ASP A 676 -22.43 7.59 -11.21
CA ASP A 676 -23.69 8.00 -10.56
C ASP A 676 -23.89 9.52 -10.60
N GLY A 677 -24.22 10.06 -11.78
CA GLY A 677 -24.44 11.48 -12.07
C GLY A 677 -23.58 11.99 -13.24
N ASP A 678 -23.97 13.11 -13.86
CA ASP A 678 -23.24 13.69 -14.99
C ASP A 678 -22.11 14.60 -14.48
N PHE A 679 -20.89 14.06 -14.36
CA PHE A 679 -19.69 14.79 -13.93
C PHE A 679 -18.88 15.36 -15.11
N PHE A 680 -17.99 16.30 -14.82
CA PHE A 680 -17.26 17.08 -15.82
C PHE A 680 -15.86 16.49 -16.11
N GLY A 681 -15.26 16.85 -17.25
CA GLY A 681 -13.84 16.57 -17.47
C GLY A 681 -12.97 17.26 -16.40
N ILE A 682 -13.09 18.58 -16.33
CA ILE A 682 -12.44 19.43 -15.33
C ILE A 682 -13.50 20.24 -14.61
N ARG A 683 -13.56 20.14 -13.27
CA ARG A 683 -14.41 20.96 -12.42
C ARG A 683 -13.56 21.87 -11.55
N ILE A 684 -13.72 23.18 -11.73
CA ILE A 684 -13.05 24.24 -10.98
C ILE A 684 -14.12 24.97 -10.15
N ALA A 685 -13.95 25.00 -8.84
CA ALA A 685 -14.83 25.72 -7.94
C ALA A 685 -14.02 26.65 -7.03
N THR A 686 -14.42 27.92 -7.00
CA THR A 686 -13.91 28.97 -6.12
C THR A 686 -12.37 29.08 -6.12
N PRO A 687 -11.71 29.12 -7.30
CA PRO A 687 -10.25 29.18 -7.34
C PRO A 687 -9.74 30.47 -6.66
N THR A 688 -8.53 30.43 -6.09
CA THR A 688 -7.95 31.60 -5.39
C THR A 688 -7.31 32.61 -6.35
N ASP A 689 -6.87 32.12 -7.51
CA ASP A 689 -6.25 32.91 -8.57
C ASP A 689 -6.74 32.37 -9.93
N GLU A 690 -6.42 33.08 -11.02
CA GLU A 690 -6.80 32.73 -12.39
C GLU A 690 -6.30 31.33 -12.82
N PRO A 691 -7.20 30.35 -13.10
CA PRO A 691 -6.81 29.04 -13.62
C PRO A 691 -6.26 29.13 -15.06
N VAL A 692 -5.32 28.25 -15.41
CA VAL A 692 -4.69 28.24 -16.74
C VAL A 692 -4.83 26.88 -17.39
N LEU A 693 -5.49 26.82 -18.56
CA LEU A 693 -5.70 25.61 -19.36
C LEU A 693 -5.18 25.84 -20.78
N TYR A 694 -4.00 25.28 -21.10
CA TYR A 694 -3.35 25.45 -22.41
C TYR A 694 -3.04 24.12 -23.11
N ASN A 695 -3.18 24.10 -24.44
CA ASN A 695 -2.75 22.96 -25.26
C ASN A 695 -3.32 21.62 -24.73
N ASN A 696 -4.61 21.58 -24.41
CA ASN A 696 -5.22 20.37 -23.83
C ASN A 696 -6.21 19.74 -24.79
N THR A 697 -6.28 18.41 -24.79
CA THR A 697 -7.33 17.66 -25.49
C THR A 697 -8.36 17.20 -24.47
N ILE A 698 -9.53 17.84 -24.45
CA ILE A 698 -10.61 17.59 -23.48
C ILE A 698 -11.84 17.10 -24.23
N VAL A 699 -12.10 15.79 -24.18
CA VAL A 699 -13.02 15.14 -25.12
C VAL A 699 -13.86 14.03 -24.50
N TYR A 700 -15.05 13.82 -25.05
CA TYR A 700 -15.93 12.68 -24.68
C TYR A 700 -16.25 12.54 -23.19
N ASN A 701 -16.18 13.61 -22.40
CA ASN A 701 -16.59 13.58 -21.00
C ASN A 701 -18.12 13.58 -20.90
N ALA A 702 -18.67 12.95 -19.86
CA ALA A 702 -20.09 12.71 -19.70
C ALA A 702 -20.93 14.01 -19.63
N ASN A 703 -20.35 15.07 -19.08
CA ASN A 703 -20.90 16.43 -19.06
C ASN A 703 -19.94 17.40 -19.77
N ALA A 704 -20.12 18.71 -19.60
CA ALA A 704 -19.22 19.72 -20.19
C ALA A 704 -17.74 19.38 -19.88
N GLY A 705 -16.86 19.63 -20.85
CA GLY A 705 -15.44 19.36 -20.70
C GLY A 705 -14.84 20.16 -19.55
N ILE A 706 -15.29 21.41 -19.37
CA ILE A 706 -14.86 22.28 -18.29
C ILE A 706 -16.09 22.89 -17.60
N SER A 707 -16.12 22.82 -16.27
CA SER A 707 -17.05 23.55 -15.41
C SER A 707 -16.28 24.51 -14.52
N TRP A 708 -16.75 25.75 -14.45
CA TRP A 708 -16.22 26.77 -13.56
C TRP A 708 -17.32 27.44 -12.76
N VAL A 709 -17.09 27.58 -11.46
CA VAL A 709 -17.97 28.31 -10.54
C VAL A 709 -17.11 29.15 -9.60
N ASP A 710 -17.46 30.41 -9.43
CA ASP A 710 -16.76 31.33 -8.52
C ASP A 710 -17.60 31.68 -7.28
N ASP A 711 -16.96 32.24 -6.25
CA ASP A 711 -17.60 32.68 -5.03
C ASP A 711 -18.29 34.02 -5.26
N PHE A 712 -19.51 34.00 -5.81
CA PHE A 712 -20.28 35.23 -6.03
C PHE A 712 -20.64 35.94 -4.69
N GLY A 713 -19.70 36.65 -4.07
CA GLY A 713 -19.91 37.58 -2.96
C GLY A 713 -19.62 37.07 -1.53
N SER A 714 -18.51 36.39 -1.25
CA SER A 714 -17.97 36.37 0.13
C SER A 714 -16.97 37.52 0.30
N GLY A 715 -17.17 38.36 1.32
CA GLY A 715 -16.46 39.63 1.49
C GLY A 715 -14.96 39.54 1.86
N SER A 716 -14.28 38.47 1.46
CA SER A 716 -12.83 38.25 1.61
C SER A 716 -12.03 38.57 0.36
N ASP A 717 -12.61 38.47 -0.85
CA ASP A 717 -11.97 38.95 -2.09
C ASP A 717 -12.60 40.28 -2.57
N PRO A 718 -11.90 41.42 -2.39
CA PRO A 718 -12.37 42.71 -2.86
C PRO A 718 -12.10 43.01 -4.35
N ASN A 719 -11.47 42.15 -5.16
CA ASN A 719 -11.19 42.45 -6.58
C ASN A 719 -11.04 41.21 -7.51
N VAL A 720 -12.06 40.99 -8.37
CA VAL A 720 -12.04 40.33 -9.72
C VAL A 720 -12.53 38.87 -9.75
N LEU A 721 -13.27 38.52 -10.81
CA LEU A 721 -13.70 37.15 -11.12
C LEU A 721 -12.50 36.39 -11.70
N ASP A 722 -12.13 35.25 -11.13
CA ASP A 722 -10.98 34.44 -11.54
C ASP A 722 -11.33 33.49 -12.69
N TYR A 723 -11.60 34.08 -13.85
CA TYR A 723 -11.99 33.36 -15.05
C TYR A 723 -10.87 32.46 -15.57
N PRO A 724 -11.14 31.19 -15.92
CA PRO A 724 -10.11 30.33 -16.51
C PRO A 724 -9.63 30.89 -17.84
N ILE A 725 -8.32 30.96 -18.04
CA ILE A 725 -7.75 31.15 -19.37
C ILE A 725 -7.76 29.81 -20.09
N ILE A 726 -8.51 29.70 -21.18
CA ILE A 726 -8.60 28.49 -22.00
C ILE A 726 -8.11 28.82 -23.40
N GLN A 727 -6.97 28.24 -23.81
CA GLN A 727 -6.38 28.54 -25.12
C GLN A 727 -5.70 27.32 -25.75
N ASN A 728 -5.75 27.23 -27.08
CA ASN A 728 -5.16 26.11 -27.84
C ASN A 728 -5.70 24.75 -27.42
N CYS A 729 -6.94 24.69 -26.94
CA CYS A 729 -7.53 23.45 -26.47
C CYS A 729 -8.46 22.83 -27.53
N ILE A 730 -8.53 21.51 -27.56
CA ILE A 730 -9.61 20.77 -28.19
C ILE A 730 -10.69 20.53 -27.13
N LEU A 731 -11.90 21.01 -27.38
CA LEU A 731 -13.10 20.77 -26.59
C LEU A 731 -14.12 20.07 -27.49
N TRP A 732 -14.07 18.74 -27.54
CA TRP A 732 -14.80 17.98 -28.55
C TRP A 732 -15.71 16.91 -27.97
N TYR A 733 -16.98 16.92 -28.42
CA TYR A 733 -18.00 15.92 -28.09
C TYR A 733 -18.17 15.63 -26.59
N ASN A 734 -17.83 16.58 -25.71
CA ASN A 734 -18.23 16.49 -24.30
C ASN A 734 -19.75 16.69 -24.19
N ASN A 735 -20.34 16.20 -23.11
CA ASN A 735 -21.78 16.37 -22.83
C ASN A 735 -22.67 15.85 -23.97
N ASP A 736 -22.32 14.69 -24.55
CA ASP A 736 -22.99 14.11 -25.73
C ASP A 736 -23.12 15.12 -26.89
N GLY A 737 -22.04 15.86 -27.16
CA GLY A 737 -22.03 16.90 -28.18
C GLY A 737 -22.97 18.07 -27.87
N SER A 738 -23.03 18.50 -26.61
CA SER A 738 -23.80 19.68 -26.19
C SER A 738 -22.88 20.82 -25.75
N GLU A 739 -23.24 21.58 -24.72
CA GLU A 739 -22.42 22.64 -24.16
C GLU A 739 -21.06 22.08 -23.69
N GLN A 740 -19.97 22.59 -24.26
CA GLN A 740 -18.60 22.17 -23.94
C GLN A 740 -18.05 22.83 -22.67
N LEU A 741 -18.64 23.96 -22.26
CA LEU A 741 -18.28 24.74 -21.08
C LEU A 741 -19.51 24.97 -20.21
N ALA A 742 -19.36 24.96 -18.89
CA ALA A 742 -20.43 25.24 -17.94
C ALA A 742 -20.01 26.34 -16.95
N GLY A 743 -20.83 27.39 -16.83
CA GLY A 743 -20.60 28.54 -15.93
C GLY A 743 -19.70 29.64 -16.51
N TYR A 744 -19.12 29.41 -17.68
CA TYR A 744 -18.23 30.31 -18.42
C TYR A 744 -18.30 29.99 -19.93
N GLU A 745 -17.98 30.94 -20.81
CA GLU A 745 -18.17 30.80 -22.28
C GLU A 745 -17.05 31.46 -23.12
N PHE A 746 -15.80 31.45 -22.65
CA PHE A 746 -14.71 32.10 -23.40
C PHE A 746 -13.51 31.16 -23.59
N THR A 747 -13.06 31.09 -24.84
CA THR A 747 -11.89 30.33 -25.29
C THR A 747 -11.19 31.14 -26.38
N GLN A 748 -9.91 30.87 -26.63
CA GLN A 748 -9.14 31.52 -27.69
C GLN A 748 -8.28 30.49 -28.43
N TYR A 749 -8.16 30.62 -29.75
CA TYR A 749 -7.36 29.69 -30.56
C TYR A 749 -7.68 28.21 -30.30
N SER A 750 -8.96 27.87 -30.04
CA SER A 750 -9.39 26.53 -29.64
C SER A 750 -10.30 25.87 -30.67
N CYS A 751 -10.27 24.55 -30.73
CA CYS A 751 -11.20 23.73 -31.51
C CYS A 751 -12.38 23.34 -30.62
N VAL A 752 -13.54 23.97 -30.79
CA VAL A 752 -14.69 23.82 -29.89
C VAL A 752 -15.89 23.28 -30.65
N TYR A 753 -16.40 22.13 -30.21
CA TYR A 753 -17.59 21.51 -30.79
C TYR A 753 -18.80 22.45 -30.76
N ASP A 754 -19.45 22.63 -31.92
CA ASP A 754 -20.71 23.36 -32.05
C ASP A 754 -21.85 22.39 -32.39
N PRO A 755 -22.89 22.26 -31.54
CA PRO A 755 -24.04 21.41 -31.83
C PRO A 755 -24.81 21.79 -33.10
N ASN A 756 -24.64 23.01 -33.61
CA ASN A 756 -25.23 23.45 -34.88
C ASN A 756 -24.40 23.07 -36.11
N ASN A 757 -23.15 22.62 -35.90
CA ASN A 757 -22.25 22.08 -36.90
C ASN A 757 -21.78 20.67 -36.47
N SER A 758 -22.72 19.78 -36.17
CA SER A 758 -22.41 18.42 -35.71
C SER A 758 -21.62 17.57 -36.72
N ALA A 759 -21.60 17.96 -38.00
CA ALA A 759 -20.76 17.34 -39.02
C ALA A 759 -19.28 17.74 -38.91
N GLY A 760 -18.95 18.77 -38.11
CA GLY A 760 -17.57 19.22 -37.94
C GLY A 760 -16.95 19.81 -39.21
N THR A 761 -17.75 20.43 -40.07
CA THR A 761 -17.30 20.91 -41.40
C THR A 761 -17.01 22.42 -41.48
N ASP A 762 -17.33 23.19 -40.43
CA ASP A 762 -17.03 24.62 -40.34
C ASP A 762 -15.63 24.85 -39.75
N TYR A 763 -14.73 25.31 -40.61
CA TYR A 763 -13.33 25.61 -40.27
C TYR A 763 -13.07 27.11 -40.23
N THR A 764 -14.12 27.94 -40.22
CA THR A 764 -13.95 29.39 -40.18
C THR A 764 -13.56 29.85 -38.78
N LEU A 765 -12.47 30.61 -38.71
CA LEU A 765 -12.01 31.20 -37.45
C LEU A 765 -12.92 32.35 -37.02
N ASP A 766 -13.30 32.35 -35.74
CA ASP A 766 -14.01 33.45 -35.11
C ASP A 766 -13.08 34.63 -34.77
N GLY A 767 -13.62 35.67 -34.11
CA GLY A 767 -12.85 36.85 -33.71
C GLY A 767 -11.79 36.61 -32.62
N PHE A 768 -11.77 35.42 -32.02
CA PHE A 768 -10.85 34.97 -30.98
C PHE A 768 -9.94 33.83 -31.43
N GLY A 769 -10.02 33.42 -32.71
CA GLY A 769 -9.22 32.35 -33.30
C GLY A 769 -9.80 30.95 -33.08
N ASN A 770 -11.03 30.81 -32.59
CA ASN A 770 -11.66 29.50 -32.43
C ASN A 770 -12.35 29.03 -33.71
N PHE A 771 -12.53 27.73 -33.87
CA PHE A 771 -13.36 27.12 -34.92
C PHE A 771 -14.04 25.84 -34.40
N SER A 772 -15.00 25.30 -35.17
CA SER A 772 -15.85 24.17 -34.76
C SER A 772 -15.76 22.97 -35.71
N GLY A 773 -14.59 22.79 -36.32
CA GLY A 773 -14.29 21.68 -37.21
C GLY A 773 -13.98 20.42 -36.44
N ASN A 774 -14.20 19.25 -37.06
CA ASN A 774 -13.72 17.99 -36.49
C ASN A 774 -12.21 18.05 -36.28
N PRO A 775 -11.69 17.79 -35.05
CA PRO A 775 -10.26 17.82 -34.77
C PRO A 775 -9.48 16.79 -35.59
N GLY A 776 -10.08 15.65 -35.95
CA GLY A 776 -9.43 14.60 -36.73
C GLY A 776 -8.33 13.89 -35.94
N PHE A 777 -8.74 12.88 -35.16
CA PHE A 777 -7.80 11.98 -34.46
C PHE A 777 -7.36 10.85 -35.38
N ALA A 778 -6.11 10.39 -35.24
CA ALA A 778 -5.52 9.34 -36.06
C ALA A 778 -6.31 8.03 -35.96
N TYR A 779 -6.68 7.64 -34.74
CA TYR A 779 -7.44 6.42 -34.46
C TYR A 779 -8.87 6.76 -34.02
N ALA A 780 -9.71 7.19 -34.96
CA ALA A 780 -11.07 7.68 -34.66
C ALA A 780 -12.01 6.66 -33.97
N ASN A 781 -11.65 5.37 -33.95
CA ASN A 781 -12.42 4.31 -33.31
C ASN A 781 -11.84 3.88 -31.95
N ASP A 782 -10.65 4.37 -31.56
CA ASP A 782 -10.04 4.02 -30.29
C ASP A 782 -10.41 5.06 -29.20
N PRO A 783 -10.96 4.63 -28.05
CA PRO A 783 -11.36 5.55 -26.98
C PRO A 783 -10.20 6.06 -26.11
N ASN A 784 -8.97 5.61 -26.35
CA ASN A 784 -7.79 5.94 -25.53
C ASN A 784 -6.69 6.66 -26.33
N ASN A 785 -6.75 6.66 -27.66
CA ASN A 785 -5.79 7.36 -28.51
C ASN A 785 -6.36 8.69 -29.04
N TYR A 786 -5.71 9.79 -28.67
CA TYR A 786 -6.13 11.15 -29.01
C TYR A 786 -5.08 11.94 -29.80
N HIS A 787 -4.13 11.25 -30.44
CA HIS A 787 -3.18 11.87 -31.36
C HIS A 787 -3.91 12.38 -32.59
N LEU A 788 -3.44 13.50 -33.12
CA LEU A 788 -3.98 14.16 -34.29
C LEU A 788 -3.56 13.40 -35.55
N ALA A 789 -4.50 13.20 -36.48
CA ALA A 789 -4.17 12.65 -37.79
C ALA A 789 -3.23 13.58 -38.57
N TYR A 790 -2.48 13.04 -39.54
CA TYR A 790 -1.53 13.84 -40.34
C TYR A 790 -2.21 15.01 -41.09
N ASN A 791 -3.49 14.83 -41.44
CA ASN A 791 -4.33 15.81 -42.13
C ASN A 791 -5.28 16.56 -41.17
N SER A 792 -5.01 16.49 -39.87
CA SER A 792 -5.78 17.19 -38.84
C SER A 792 -5.88 18.67 -39.15
N LEU A 793 -7.05 19.23 -38.83
CA LEU A 793 -7.32 20.65 -38.96
C LEU A 793 -6.97 21.42 -37.70
N CYS A 794 -6.58 20.74 -36.63
CA CYS A 794 -5.98 21.37 -35.45
C CYS A 794 -4.49 21.66 -35.65
N LYS A 795 -3.86 21.01 -36.63
CA LYS A 795 -2.47 21.23 -37.01
C LYS A 795 -2.21 22.67 -37.41
N GLU A 796 -1.18 23.30 -36.86
CA GLU A 796 -0.64 24.61 -37.23
C GLU A 796 -1.67 25.76 -37.05
N ARG A 797 -2.48 25.69 -35.99
CA ARG A 797 -3.58 26.66 -35.74
C ARG A 797 -3.62 27.27 -34.35
N GLY A 798 -2.71 26.89 -33.46
CA GLY A 798 -2.61 27.49 -32.14
C GLY A 798 -2.15 28.95 -32.19
N ASN A 799 -2.12 29.59 -31.02
CA ASN A 799 -1.81 31.01 -30.89
C ASN A 799 -0.35 31.33 -31.27
N PRO A 800 -0.11 32.07 -32.36
CA PRO A 800 1.24 32.39 -32.82
C PRO A 800 1.99 33.41 -31.94
N SER A 801 1.28 34.04 -30.99
CA SER A 801 1.84 35.08 -30.12
C SER A 801 2.29 34.54 -28.76
N PHE A 802 2.04 33.26 -28.48
CA PHE A 802 2.47 32.61 -27.24
C PHE A 802 3.92 32.11 -27.37
N THR A 803 4.59 31.88 -26.25
CA THR A 803 5.99 31.41 -26.24
C THR A 803 6.02 30.01 -25.64
N TYR A 804 6.59 29.07 -26.38
CA TYR A 804 6.64 27.63 -26.06
C TYR A 804 8.08 27.17 -25.80
N VAL A 805 8.91 28.06 -25.25
CA VAL A 805 10.31 27.75 -24.96
C VAL A 805 10.36 26.69 -23.87
N ASP A 806 11.07 25.60 -24.15
CA ASP A 806 11.23 24.44 -23.26
C ASP A 806 9.90 23.73 -22.91
N GLU A 807 8.85 23.87 -23.75
CA GLU A 807 7.62 23.06 -23.67
C GLU A 807 7.67 21.91 -24.67
N VAL A 808 7.11 20.76 -24.28
CA VAL A 808 6.97 19.55 -25.11
C VAL A 808 5.50 19.09 -25.11
N ASP A 809 5.11 18.33 -26.13
CA ASP A 809 3.77 17.75 -26.25
C ASP A 809 3.57 16.47 -25.41
N ILE A 810 2.44 15.80 -25.54
CA ILE A 810 2.06 14.63 -24.72
C ILE A 810 3.01 13.42 -24.84
N ASP A 811 3.89 13.38 -25.85
CA ASP A 811 4.81 12.26 -26.09
C ASP A 811 6.29 12.61 -25.83
N GLY A 812 6.63 13.90 -25.76
CA GLY A 812 7.96 14.41 -25.40
C GLY A 812 8.66 15.18 -26.52
N GLU A 813 8.00 15.37 -27.65
CA GLU A 813 8.45 16.10 -28.81
C GLU A 813 8.36 17.62 -28.57
N ASP A 814 9.16 18.38 -29.32
CA ASP A 814 9.13 19.85 -29.24
C ASP A 814 7.70 20.35 -29.53
N ARG A 815 7.18 21.26 -28.68
CA ARG A 815 5.81 21.76 -28.78
C ARG A 815 5.49 22.61 -30.03
N ILE A 816 6.47 22.79 -30.92
CA ILE A 816 6.26 23.42 -32.22
C ILE A 816 7.03 22.61 -33.26
N TYR A 817 6.30 21.90 -34.11
CA TYR A 817 6.81 21.27 -35.31
C TYR A 817 6.26 21.97 -36.55
N GLY A 818 7.04 22.93 -37.08
CA GLY A 818 6.66 23.76 -38.23
C GLY A 818 6.66 25.25 -37.89
N ASP A 819 5.57 25.96 -38.22
CA ASP A 819 5.46 27.42 -38.05
C ASP A 819 4.72 27.82 -36.75
N TYR A 820 3.75 27.03 -36.32
CA TYR A 820 2.83 27.28 -35.22
C TYR A 820 2.44 25.99 -34.52
N VAL A 821 2.28 26.09 -33.20
CA VAL A 821 1.76 25.00 -32.37
C VAL A 821 0.41 24.45 -32.84
N ASP A 822 0.21 23.16 -32.67
CA ASP A 822 -1.06 22.49 -32.89
C ASP A 822 -2.03 22.78 -31.73
N ILE A 823 -3.33 22.76 -32.04
CA ILE A 823 -4.36 22.87 -31.00
C ILE A 823 -4.58 21.48 -30.41
N GLY A 824 -4.52 21.35 -29.09
CA GLY A 824 -4.63 20.07 -28.38
C GLY A 824 -3.36 19.70 -27.61
N ALA A 825 -3.34 18.52 -27.00
CA ALA A 825 -2.21 18.00 -26.22
C ALA A 825 -1.07 17.45 -27.08
N ASP A 826 -1.39 17.04 -28.30
CA ASP A 826 -0.48 16.44 -29.27
C ASP A 826 0.07 17.52 -30.23
N GLU A 827 1.28 17.30 -30.75
CA GLU A 827 1.88 18.06 -31.85
C GLU A 827 2.19 17.08 -32.99
N VAL A 828 1.60 17.28 -34.16
CA VAL A 828 1.78 16.36 -35.29
C VAL A 828 3.23 16.42 -35.78
N TYR A 829 3.98 15.39 -35.45
CA TYR A 829 5.41 15.29 -35.68
C TYR A 829 5.78 14.24 -36.75
N SER A 830 6.91 14.44 -37.43
CA SER A 830 7.51 13.46 -38.36
C SER A 830 8.93 13.13 -37.97
N CYS A 831 9.29 11.86 -38.05
CA CYS A 831 10.58 11.36 -37.59
C CYS A 831 11.68 11.40 -38.66
N ASP A 832 11.36 11.66 -39.92
CA ASP A 832 12.33 11.74 -41.03
C ASP A 832 12.30 13.08 -41.79
N ASP A 833 11.64 14.09 -41.20
CA ASP A 833 11.37 15.41 -41.79
C ASP A 833 10.45 15.38 -43.04
N ASP A 834 9.76 14.28 -43.33
CA ASP A 834 8.77 14.16 -44.41
C ASP A 834 7.41 13.68 -43.86
N LEU A 835 6.63 14.61 -43.29
CA LEU A 835 5.38 14.29 -42.61
C LEU A 835 4.37 13.58 -43.52
N THR A 836 4.11 12.31 -43.24
CA THR A 836 3.14 11.45 -43.93
C THR A 836 2.09 10.85 -42.99
N GLU A 837 1.14 10.09 -43.53
CA GLU A 837 0.15 9.34 -42.74
C GLU A 837 0.81 8.21 -41.96
N ASP A 838 1.81 7.56 -42.56
CA ASP A 838 2.58 6.43 -42.00
C ASP A 838 3.41 6.83 -40.78
N ASP A 839 3.59 8.13 -40.51
CA ASP A 839 4.27 8.62 -39.31
C ASP A 839 3.40 8.48 -38.05
N ILE A 840 2.08 8.37 -38.20
CA ILE A 840 1.12 8.55 -37.11
C ILE A 840 0.17 7.37 -37.00
N TYR A 841 -0.19 6.77 -38.13
CA TYR A 841 -1.25 5.78 -38.25
C TYR A 841 -0.80 4.57 -39.07
N ASN A 842 -1.27 3.38 -38.66
CA ASN A 842 -1.15 2.16 -39.45
C ASN A 842 -2.44 1.33 -39.35
N ASP A 843 -2.93 0.81 -40.48
CA ASP A 843 -4.14 -0.04 -40.53
C ASP A 843 -4.00 -1.37 -39.76
N LEU A 844 -2.76 -1.83 -39.54
CA LEU A 844 -2.47 -3.03 -38.77
C LEU A 844 -2.42 -2.76 -37.26
N ASP A 845 -2.26 -1.52 -36.81
CA ASP A 845 -2.22 -1.18 -35.37
C ASP A 845 -3.64 -1.20 -34.79
N TRP A 846 -4.07 -2.37 -34.33
CA TRP A 846 -5.46 -2.65 -33.99
C TRP A 846 -5.86 -2.29 -32.56
N ASP A 847 -4.89 -2.09 -31.65
CA ASP A 847 -5.13 -1.50 -30.33
C ASP A 847 -4.66 -0.05 -30.20
N ALA A 848 -4.25 0.56 -31.33
CA ALA A 848 -3.90 1.97 -31.43
C ALA A 848 -2.82 2.37 -30.43
N ASP A 849 -1.90 1.46 -30.10
CA ASP A 849 -0.81 1.70 -29.16
C ASP A 849 0.41 2.35 -29.84
N GLY A 850 0.34 2.56 -31.16
CA GLY A 850 1.37 3.17 -31.99
C GLY A 850 2.45 2.18 -32.42
N VAL A 851 2.27 0.88 -32.20
CA VAL A 851 3.25 -0.16 -32.57
C VAL A 851 2.59 -1.45 -33.08
N VAL A 852 2.89 -1.85 -34.32
CA VAL A 852 2.44 -3.16 -34.84
C VAL A 852 3.35 -4.24 -34.26
N ASN A 853 2.86 -5.01 -33.28
CA ASN A 853 3.71 -5.92 -32.53
C ASN A 853 3.13 -7.34 -32.42
N LEU A 854 3.55 -8.08 -31.40
CA LEU A 854 3.07 -9.44 -31.16
C LEU A 854 1.59 -9.49 -30.80
N TYR A 855 1.00 -8.39 -30.33
CA TYR A 855 -0.41 -8.32 -30.03
C TYR A 855 -1.25 -8.54 -31.29
N GLU A 856 -0.98 -7.80 -32.37
CA GLU A 856 -1.57 -7.98 -33.71
C GLU A 856 -1.27 -9.39 -34.24
N PHE A 857 0.01 -9.78 -34.22
CA PHE A 857 0.44 -11.06 -34.74
C PHE A 857 -0.21 -12.25 -34.00
N SER A 858 -0.51 -12.12 -32.71
CA SER A 858 -1.18 -13.18 -31.94
C SER A 858 -2.62 -13.43 -32.42
N LYS A 859 -3.32 -12.37 -32.84
CA LYS A 859 -4.67 -12.48 -33.41
C LYS A 859 -4.60 -13.05 -34.83
N PHE A 860 -3.63 -12.61 -35.62
CA PHE A 860 -3.35 -13.16 -36.95
C PHE A 860 -3.03 -14.65 -36.90
N SER A 861 -2.03 -15.05 -36.09
CA SER A 861 -1.61 -16.44 -35.95
C SER A 861 -2.70 -17.36 -35.36
N ALA A 862 -3.61 -16.82 -34.54
CA ALA A 862 -4.77 -17.58 -34.08
C ALA A 862 -5.78 -17.86 -35.22
N ALA A 863 -5.93 -16.94 -36.16
CA ALA A 863 -6.77 -17.06 -37.35
C ALA A 863 -6.07 -17.77 -38.52
N TRP A 864 -4.79 -18.13 -38.38
CA TRP A 864 -4.00 -18.78 -39.43
C TRP A 864 -4.66 -20.06 -39.97
N LEU A 865 -4.76 -20.17 -41.30
CA LEU A 865 -5.42 -21.27 -42.02
C LEU A 865 -6.91 -21.43 -41.67
N SER A 866 -7.55 -20.36 -41.22
CA SER A 866 -8.99 -20.31 -41.02
C SER A 866 -9.72 -19.78 -42.25
N HIS A 867 -11.02 -20.00 -42.34
CA HIS A 867 -11.84 -19.64 -43.51
C HIS A 867 -13.19 -19.07 -43.06
N ASP A 868 -13.73 -18.05 -43.76
CA ASP A 868 -15.02 -17.44 -43.44
C ASP A 868 -16.15 -18.50 -43.42
N PRO A 869 -16.82 -18.73 -42.27
CA PRO A 869 -17.96 -19.64 -42.20
C PRO A 869 -19.16 -19.22 -43.07
N ASN A 870 -19.15 -18.01 -43.61
CA ASN A 870 -20.18 -17.47 -44.50
C ASN A 870 -19.75 -17.41 -45.97
N ASP A 871 -18.58 -17.94 -46.36
CA ASP A 871 -18.19 -17.96 -47.77
C ASP A 871 -19.30 -18.65 -48.60
N PRO A 872 -19.88 -17.95 -49.60
CA PRO A 872 -20.91 -18.51 -50.47
C PRO A 872 -20.44 -19.73 -51.29
N GLY A 873 -19.13 -19.98 -51.36
CA GLY A 873 -18.50 -21.17 -51.90
C GLY A 873 -18.60 -22.41 -51.01
N ILE A 874 -18.73 -22.26 -49.69
CA ILE A 874 -18.70 -23.39 -48.74
C ILE A 874 -19.99 -24.20 -48.75
N THR A 875 -19.87 -25.52 -48.98
CA THR A 875 -20.92 -26.50 -48.75
C THR A 875 -20.41 -27.60 -47.80
N THR A 876 -20.24 -27.27 -46.52
CA THR A 876 -19.68 -28.20 -45.53
C THR A 876 -20.66 -29.31 -45.13
N ASP A 877 -20.50 -30.50 -45.72
CA ASP A 877 -21.02 -31.76 -45.16
C ASP A 877 -19.89 -32.51 -44.44
N PRO A 878 -19.90 -32.64 -43.11
CA PRO A 878 -18.85 -33.32 -42.36
C PRO A 878 -18.70 -34.82 -42.67
N ASN A 879 -19.59 -35.39 -43.51
CA ASN A 879 -19.50 -36.78 -43.96
C ASN A 879 -18.76 -36.98 -45.30
N TYR A 880 -18.33 -35.92 -45.99
CA TYR A 880 -17.71 -36.00 -47.32
C TYR A 880 -16.47 -35.11 -47.44
N ILE A 881 -15.32 -35.60 -46.96
CA ILE A 881 -14.03 -34.89 -46.94
C ILE A 881 -13.37 -34.69 -48.32
N ASP A 882 -13.99 -35.20 -49.39
CA ASP A 882 -13.44 -35.23 -50.76
C ASP A 882 -14.28 -34.38 -51.76
N GLU A 883 -15.21 -33.54 -51.27
CA GLU A 883 -15.98 -32.65 -52.15
C GLU A 883 -15.17 -31.39 -52.54
N PRO A 884 -15.40 -30.80 -53.73
CA PRO A 884 -14.60 -29.67 -54.23
C PRO A 884 -14.62 -28.42 -53.36
N ASN A 885 -15.60 -28.28 -52.47
CA ASN A 885 -15.81 -27.13 -51.58
C ASN A 885 -15.90 -27.59 -50.10
N TYR A 886 -15.23 -28.70 -49.78
CA TYR A 886 -15.13 -29.21 -48.41
C TYR A 886 -14.09 -28.40 -47.65
N VAL A 887 -14.53 -27.66 -46.64
CA VAL A 887 -13.66 -26.99 -45.67
C VAL A 887 -13.67 -27.82 -44.38
N ASP A 888 -12.49 -28.09 -43.81
CA ASP A 888 -12.42 -28.77 -42.51
C ASP A 888 -13.20 -27.93 -41.48
N PRO A 889 -14.21 -28.48 -40.78
CA PRO A 889 -14.93 -27.75 -39.75
C PRO A 889 -14.04 -27.11 -38.68
N ASN A 890 -12.81 -27.61 -38.49
CA ASN A 890 -11.81 -27.01 -37.60
C ASN A 890 -11.17 -25.73 -38.16
N ALA A 891 -11.09 -25.56 -39.48
CA ALA A 891 -10.64 -24.32 -40.12
C ALA A 891 -11.65 -23.17 -39.94
N LEU A 892 -12.88 -23.46 -39.55
CA LEU A 892 -13.88 -22.42 -39.25
C LEU A 892 -13.80 -21.89 -37.81
N VAL A 893 -13.02 -22.55 -36.93
CA VAL A 893 -13.13 -22.36 -35.46
C VAL A 893 -12.47 -21.06 -34.97
N ASN A 894 -11.59 -20.46 -35.78
CA ASN A 894 -10.85 -19.25 -35.40
C ASN A 894 -10.92 -18.14 -36.44
N TRP A 895 -11.88 -18.18 -37.37
CA TRP A 895 -12.06 -17.15 -38.38
C TRP A 895 -12.13 -15.75 -37.77
N ASN A 896 -11.38 -14.84 -38.36
CA ASN A 896 -11.41 -13.43 -38.02
C ASN A 896 -11.18 -12.60 -39.27
N SER A 897 -12.24 -11.91 -39.72
CA SER A 897 -12.22 -11.13 -40.97
C SER A 897 -11.26 -9.93 -40.96
N ILE A 898 -10.73 -9.55 -39.79
CA ILE A 898 -9.69 -8.49 -39.73
C ILE A 898 -8.32 -8.98 -40.23
N CYS A 899 -8.13 -10.31 -40.31
CA CYS A 899 -6.88 -10.93 -40.73
C CYS A 899 -6.86 -11.28 -42.24
N ASP A 900 -8.00 -11.12 -42.93
CA ASP A 900 -8.18 -11.40 -44.37
C ASP A 900 -7.89 -10.10 -45.12
N PHE A 901 -6.66 -9.95 -45.60
CA PHE A 901 -6.14 -8.72 -46.20
C PHE A 901 -6.30 -8.67 -47.72
N ASP A 902 -6.53 -9.81 -48.38
CA ASP A 902 -6.81 -9.85 -49.82
C ASP A 902 -8.28 -10.17 -50.17
N ASP A 903 -9.16 -10.20 -49.16
CA ASP A 903 -10.61 -10.38 -49.24
C ASP A 903 -11.01 -11.68 -49.99
N ASP A 904 -10.21 -12.74 -49.84
CA ASP A 904 -10.38 -14.01 -50.56
C ASP A 904 -11.13 -15.09 -49.76
N TYR A 905 -11.55 -14.76 -48.53
CA TYR A 905 -12.25 -15.57 -47.54
C TYR A 905 -11.41 -16.61 -46.79
N ASP A 906 -10.12 -16.74 -47.08
CA ASP A 906 -9.17 -17.59 -46.38
C ASP A 906 -8.13 -16.73 -45.63
N ILE A 907 -7.56 -17.25 -44.53
CA ILE A 907 -6.40 -16.64 -43.88
C ILE A 907 -5.17 -17.49 -44.20
N ASP A 908 -4.34 -17.04 -45.14
CA ASP A 908 -3.24 -17.81 -45.68
C ASP A 908 -1.95 -17.00 -45.91
N LEU A 909 -1.07 -17.56 -46.74
CA LEU A 909 0.23 -16.99 -47.05
C LEU A 909 0.16 -15.62 -47.74
N ALA A 910 -0.90 -15.34 -48.48
CA ALA A 910 -1.14 -14.04 -49.09
C ALA A 910 -1.36 -12.97 -48.01
N ASP A 911 -2.14 -13.28 -46.97
CA ASP A 911 -2.38 -12.39 -45.84
C ASP A 911 -1.12 -12.15 -45.01
N LEU A 912 -0.31 -13.20 -44.79
CA LEU A 912 0.97 -13.04 -44.09
C LEU A 912 1.93 -12.14 -44.87
N ALA A 913 1.95 -12.25 -46.19
CA ALA A 913 2.76 -11.39 -47.06
C ALA A 913 2.24 -9.94 -47.12
N ALA A 914 0.97 -9.70 -46.79
CA ALA A 914 0.41 -8.36 -46.61
C ALA A 914 0.70 -7.78 -45.22
N PHE A 915 0.68 -8.61 -44.17
CA PHE A 915 0.98 -8.21 -42.79
C PHE A 915 2.46 -7.90 -42.55
N ALA A 916 3.36 -8.69 -43.13
CA ALA A 916 4.78 -8.69 -42.76
C ALA A 916 5.56 -7.38 -43.02
N PRO A 917 5.32 -6.60 -44.10
CA PRO A 917 6.06 -5.36 -44.36
C PRO A 917 5.92 -4.30 -43.26
N ASP A 918 4.74 -4.22 -42.66
CA ASP A 918 4.41 -3.26 -41.61
C ASP A 918 4.50 -3.88 -40.21
N TRP A 919 4.93 -5.14 -40.11
CA TRP A 919 5.22 -5.75 -38.82
C TRP A 919 6.44 -5.07 -38.20
N LEU A 920 6.30 -4.64 -36.94
CA LEU A 920 7.26 -3.79 -36.20
C LEU A 920 7.25 -2.32 -36.64
N TRP A 921 6.22 -1.88 -37.37
CA TRP A 921 5.97 -0.46 -37.53
C TRP A 921 5.83 0.21 -36.16
N ILE A 922 6.40 1.40 -36.03
CA ILE A 922 6.38 2.23 -34.82
C ILE A 922 6.07 3.65 -35.27
N ALA A 923 4.97 4.21 -34.76
CA ALA A 923 4.62 5.60 -35.00
C ALA A 923 5.70 6.56 -34.51
N CYS A 924 5.89 7.70 -35.16
CA CYS A 924 6.93 8.67 -34.79
C CYS A 924 6.76 9.17 -33.34
N TRP A 925 5.53 9.39 -32.89
CA TRP A 925 5.19 9.77 -31.51
C TRP A 925 5.53 8.69 -30.46
N LYS A 926 5.79 7.45 -30.88
CA LYS A 926 6.34 6.38 -30.02
C LYS A 926 7.85 6.24 -30.09
N GLN A 927 8.53 6.87 -31.04
CA GLN A 927 9.96 6.65 -31.23
C GLN A 927 10.79 7.21 -30.09
N ALA A 928 10.45 8.36 -29.48
CA ALA A 928 11.20 8.88 -28.33
C ALA A 928 11.13 7.94 -27.10
N GLN A 929 9.99 7.29 -26.90
CA GLN A 929 9.77 6.28 -25.85
C GLN A 929 10.51 4.97 -26.18
N THR A 930 10.51 4.57 -27.45
CA THR A 930 11.09 3.30 -27.94
C THR A 930 12.61 3.36 -28.18
N ASN A 931 13.18 4.51 -28.56
CA ASN A 931 14.62 4.71 -28.80
C ASN A 931 15.49 4.58 -27.52
N ARG A 932 14.88 4.41 -26.34
CA ARG A 932 15.58 3.91 -25.14
C ARG A 932 16.00 2.44 -25.29
N PHE A 933 15.29 1.63 -26.09
CA PHE A 933 15.68 0.25 -26.44
C PHE A 933 16.84 0.22 -27.45
N ASP A 934 16.85 1.11 -28.44
CA ASP A 934 17.89 1.11 -29.49
C ASP A 934 19.26 1.55 -28.97
N ASN A 935 19.30 2.46 -28.00
CA ASN A 935 20.55 2.81 -27.31
C ASN A 935 21.12 1.62 -26.49
N MET A 936 20.27 0.67 -26.11
CA MET A 936 20.67 -0.57 -25.43
C MET A 936 21.19 -1.62 -26.42
N MET A 937 20.59 -1.75 -27.60
CA MET A 937 21.08 -2.64 -28.67
C MET A 937 22.36 -2.10 -29.34
N ALA A 938 22.46 -0.78 -29.53
CA ALA A 938 23.67 -0.13 -30.05
C ALA A 938 24.86 -0.19 -29.06
N SER A 939 24.61 -0.18 -27.75
CA SER A 939 25.66 -0.35 -26.73
C SER A 939 26.12 -1.80 -26.58
N MET A 940 25.24 -2.79 -26.80
CA MET A 940 25.63 -4.21 -26.87
C MET A 940 26.39 -4.56 -28.16
N ALA A 941 26.15 -3.85 -29.26
CA ALA A 941 26.92 -3.99 -30.50
C ALA A 941 28.31 -3.30 -30.45
N MET A 942 28.53 -2.37 -29.51
CA MET A 942 29.77 -1.56 -29.41
C MET A 942 30.59 -1.79 -28.12
N GLY A 943 30.15 -2.68 -27.22
CA GLY A 943 30.82 -3.03 -25.96
C GLY A 943 31.99 -4.01 -26.08
N GLY A 944 32.88 -3.80 -27.04
CA GLY A 944 34.06 -4.62 -27.30
C GLY A 944 35.38 -3.88 -27.08
N GLY A 945 35.63 -3.32 -25.89
CA GLY A 945 36.99 -2.96 -25.48
C GLY A 945 37.19 -1.71 -24.61
N ALA A 946 37.56 -1.97 -23.36
CA ALA A 946 38.54 -1.27 -22.53
C ALA A 946 38.33 0.21 -22.10
N GLU A 947 38.26 0.34 -20.77
CA GLU A 947 38.91 1.33 -19.89
C GLU A 947 38.52 2.82 -20.02
N GLY A 948 37.70 3.26 -19.06
CA GLY A 948 37.83 4.44 -18.21
C GLY A 948 38.27 5.78 -18.82
N MET A 949 37.43 6.81 -18.66
CA MET A 949 37.76 8.08 -18.00
C MET A 949 36.54 9.02 -17.98
N MET A 950 36.25 9.54 -16.78
CA MET A 950 35.30 10.63 -16.51
C MET A 950 35.71 11.97 -17.15
N ALA A 951 34.69 12.79 -17.46
CA ALA A 951 34.60 14.27 -17.42
C ALA A 951 34.17 14.93 -18.76
N PRO A 952 33.72 16.21 -18.76
CA PRO A 952 32.49 16.75 -18.16
C PRO A 952 31.63 17.54 -19.18
N ILE A 953 30.42 17.92 -18.76
CA ILE A 953 29.41 18.78 -19.42
C ILE A 953 30.01 20.03 -20.13
N PRO A 954 29.46 20.44 -21.30
CA PRO A 954 29.37 21.86 -21.67
C PRO A 954 28.00 22.24 -22.29
N THR A 955 27.17 23.05 -21.64
CA THR A 955 26.95 24.51 -21.87
C THR A 955 26.91 25.02 -23.32
N GLN A 956 25.69 25.21 -23.84
CA GLN A 956 25.15 26.27 -24.74
C GLN A 956 25.81 26.60 -26.12
N PRO A 957 25.05 27.23 -27.06
CA PRO A 957 24.90 26.78 -28.45
C PRO A 957 25.79 27.50 -29.46
N ALA A 958 26.04 26.83 -30.60
CA ALA A 958 26.75 27.39 -31.74
C ALA A 958 25.79 28.03 -32.75
N THR A 959 26.09 29.27 -33.09
CA THR A 959 25.45 30.16 -34.06
C THR A 959 25.42 29.63 -35.50
N MET A 960 24.24 29.71 -36.16
CA MET A 960 24.11 29.61 -37.62
C MET A 960 24.59 30.88 -38.34
N PRO A 961 25.12 30.78 -39.57
CA PRO A 961 25.15 31.91 -40.51
C PRO A 961 24.27 31.68 -41.74
N LEU A 962 23.27 32.57 -41.88
CA LEU A 962 22.87 33.36 -43.07
C LEU A 962 22.49 32.64 -44.39
N GLU A 963 21.25 32.95 -44.79
CA GLU A 963 20.48 32.75 -46.05
C GLU A 963 21.23 32.90 -47.40
N PRO A 964 20.56 32.49 -48.50
CA PRO A 964 19.92 33.52 -49.33
C PRO A 964 18.51 33.17 -49.89
N GLU A 965 17.68 34.23 -50.02
CA GLU A 965 16.38 34.30 -50.72
C GLU A 965 16.46 34.19 -52.30
N PRO A 966 15.39 34.44 -53.09
CA PRO A 966 14.37 33.48 -53.51
C PRO A 966 14.22 33.39 -55.06
N GLU A 967 13.88 32.24 -55.63
CA GLU A 967 13.57 32.14 -57.07
C GLU A 967 12.06 31.95 -57.35
N THR A 968 11.43 33.09 -57.69
CA THR A 968 10.37 33.32 -58.69
C THR A 968 9.42 32.17 -59.08
N MET A 969 8.15 32.33 -58.69
CA MET A 969 6.96 31.68 -59.27
C MET A 969 6.85 31.85 -60.80
N PRO A 970 6.25 30.87 -61.49
CA PRO A 970 5.36 31.18 -62.60
C PRO A 970 3.97 30.50 -62.47
N LEU A 971 2.96 31.37 -62.43
CA LEU A 971 1.68 31.34 -63.17
C LEU A 971 0.76 30.11 -63.07
N GLU A 972 -0.40 30.37 -62.47
CA GLU A 972 -1.66 29.61 -62.52
C GLU A 972 -2.03 29.04 -63.90
N PRO A 973 -2.84 27.98 -63.90
CA PRO A 973 -4.05 27.95 -64.72
C PRO A 973 -5.33 27.74 -63.89
N GLU A 974 -6.38 28.48 -64.23
CA GLU A 974 -7.77 28.27 -63.78
C GLU A 974 -8.40 26.99 -64.41
N PRO A 975 -9.68 26.69 -64.10
CA PRO A 975 -10.13 25.63 -63.20
C PRO A 975 -10.54 24.38 -63.99
N GLU A 976 -9.94 23.23 -63.70
CA GLU A 976 -10.42 21.97 -64.27
C GLU A 976 -11.61 21.43 -63.47
N THR A 977 -12.64 21.09 -64.23
CA THR A 977 -13.92 20.55 -63.81
C THR A 977 -13.76 19.26 -63.00
N MET A 978 -14.53 19.14 -61.92
CA MET A 978 -14.65 17.94 -61.06
C MET A 978 -14.57 16.63 -61.86
N PRO A 979 -13.67 15.70 -61.50
CA PRO A 979 -13.81 14.32 -61.94
C PRO A 979 -15.01 13.70 -61.22
N VAL A 980 -15.79 12.95 -61.98
CA VAL A 980 -16.79 12.02 -61.48
C VAL A 980 -16.03 10.95 -60.68
N GLU A 981 -16.54 10.57 -59.51
CA GLU A 981 -16.07 9.42 -58.73
C GLU A 981 -15.85 8.22 -59.66
N GLU A 982 -14.58 7.88 -59.90
CA GLU A 982 -14.20 6.57 -60.39
C GLU A 982 -14.10 5.65 -59.16
N GLU A 983 -14.71 4.47 -59.25
CA GLU A 983 -14.52 3.40 -58.28
C GLU A 983 -13.01 3.13 -58.09
N PRO A 984 -12.55 2.77 -56.88
CA PRO A 984 -11.14 2.46 -56.64
C PRO A 984 -10.67 1.38 -57.64
N PRO A 985 -9.44 1.48 -58.16
CA PRO A 985 -8.91 0.44 -59.02
C PRO A 985 -8.87 -0.88 -58.25
N PRO A 986 -9.10 -2.03 -58.91
CA PRO A 986 -8.92 -3.33 -58.26
C PRO A 986 -7.47 -3.45 -57.78
N VAL A 987 -7.28 -3.97 -56.56
CA VAL A 987 -5.97 -4.32 -56.00
C VAL A 987 -5.22 -5.15 -57.05
N GLU A 988 -4.05 -4.68 -57.48
CA GLU A 988 -3.22 -5.39 -58.45
C GLU A 988 -2.52 -6.54 -57.71
N GLU A 989 -2.97 -7.79 -57.90
CA GLU A 989 -2.33 -8.97 -57.30
C GLU A 989 -0.81 -8.95 -57.57
N LYS A 990 0.00 -8.93 -56.49
CA LYS A 990 1.47 -9.01 -56.56
C LYS A 990 1.89 -10.23 -57.40
N SER A 991 2.92 -10.06 -58.25
CA SER A 991 3.41 -11.18 -59.05
C SER A 991 3.99 -12.29 -58.15
N ILE A 992 3.97 -13.55 -58.63
CA ILE A 992 4.55 -14.69 -57.89
C ILE A 992 6.01 -14.43 -57.47
N ALA A 993 6.76 -13.66 -58.27
CA ALA A 993 8.15 -13.32 -57.95
C ALA A 993 8.28 -12.31 -56.79
N GLU A 994 7.33 -11.37 -56.66
CA GLU A 994 7.28 -10.41 -55.55
C GLU A 994 6.79 -11.11 -54.28
N ARG A 995 5.76 -11.97 -54.38
CA ARG A 995 5.28 -12.79 -53.25
C ARG A 995 6.35 -13.72 -52.66
N ILE A 996 7.24 -14.28 -53.51
CA ILE A 996 8.37 -15.09 -53.04
C ILE A 996 9.40 -14.24 -52.28
N LEU A 997 9.70 -13.03 -52.76
CA LEU A 997 10.67 -12.13 -52.11
C LEU A 997 10.16 -11.66 -50.74
N ASP A 998 8.90 -11.20 -50.69
CA ASP A 998 8.27 -10.73 -49.45
C ASP A 998 8.25 -11.86 -48.40
N LEU A 999 7.97 -13.09 -48.81
CA LEU A 999 7.92 -14.23 -47.91
C LEU A 999 9.32 -14.71 -47.45
N GLU A 1000 10.35 -14.59 -48.30
CA GLU A 1000 11.74 -14.86 -47.90
C GLU A 1000 12.22 -13.86 -46.84
N GLU A 1001 11.91 -12.57 -46.99
CA GLU A 1001 12.23 -11.53 -46.01
C GLU A 1001 11.46 -11.73 -44.68
N SER A 1002 10.19 -12.12 -44.77
CA SER A 1002 9.34 -12.42 -43.61
C SER A 1002 9.89 -13.55 -42.74
N ILE A 1003 10.42 -14.61 -43.37
CA ILE A 1003 11.03 -15.75 -42.67
C ILE A 1003 12.31 -15.32 -41.94
N GLU A 1004 13.16 -14.50 -42.56
CA GLU A 1004 14.40 -14.04 -41.93
C GLU A 1004 14.10 -13.18 -40.69
N LEU A 1005 13.08 -12.32 -40.75
CA LEU A 1005 12.61 -11.53 -39.62
C LEU A 1005 12.13 -12.42 -38.47
N LEU A 1006 11.25 -13.39 -38.75
CA LEU A 1006 10.71 -14.34 -37.79
C LEU A 1006 11.80 -15.13 -37.06
N GLU A 1007 12.81 -15.62 -37.79
CA GLU A 1007 13.93 -16.37 -37.21
C GLU A 1007 14.78 -15.51 -36.26
N ASN A 1008 15.05 -14.25 -36.63
CA ASN A 1008 15.83 -13.33 -35.81
C ASN A 1008 15.08 -12.97 -34.51
N ILE A 1009 13.78 -12.66 -34.61
CA ILE A 1009 12.93 -12.34 -33.46
C ILE A 1009 12.91 -13.50 -32.45
N TRP A 1010 12.73 -14.74 -32.91
CA TRP A 1010 12.74 -15.91 -32.03
C TRP A 1010 14.06 -16.11 -31.30
N LEU A 1011 15.19 -15.73 -31.92
CA LEU A 1011 16.53 -15.90 -31.35
C LEU A 1011 16.91 -14.78 -30.38
N GLU A 1012 16.46 -13.55 -30.65
CA GLU A 1012 16.97 -12.35 -30.00
C GLU A 1012 16.05 -11.82 -28.88
N ASP A 1013 14.77 -12.22 -28.82
CA ASP A 1013 13.83 -11.79 -27.77
C ASP A 1013 13.52 -12.91 -26.73
N PRO A 1014 14.07 -12.83 -25.51
CA PRO A 1014 13.79 -13.79 -24.44
C PRO A 1014 12.35 -13.79 -23.93
N TYR A 1015 11.60 -12.71 -24.17
CA TYR A 1015 10.19 -12.58 -23.75
C TYR A 1015 9.27 -13.43 -24.64
N ILE A 1016 9.53 -13.45 -25.94
CA ILE A 1016 8.80 -14.29 -26.90
C ILE A 1016 8.94 -15.76 -26.56
N GLN A 1017 10.17 -16.20 -26.24
CA GLN A 1017 10.46 -17.57 -25.85
C GLN A 1017 9.77 -17.99 -24.53
N GLN A 1018 9.37 -17.04 -23.69
CA GLN A 1018 8.62 -17.30 -22.45
C GLN A 1018 7.10 -17.34 -22.66
N LYS A 1019 6.59 -16.60 -23.66
CA LYS A 1019 5.16 -16.41 -23.91
C LYS A 1019 4.57 -17.40 -24.93
N ILE A 1020 5.37 -17.87 -25.88
CA ILE A 1020 4.93 -18.77 -26.96
C ILE A 1020 5.49 -20.18 -26.72
N ASP A 1021 4.64 -21.22 -26.87
CA ASP A 1021 5.11 -22.60 -26.79
C ASP A 1021 6.06 -22.91 -27.97
N PRO A 1022 7.29 -23.40 -27.71
CA PRO A 1022 8.25 -23.68 -28.78
C PRO A 1022 7.75 -24.67 -29.83
N ASN A 1023 6.84 -25.59 -29.51
CA ASN A 1023 6.33 -26.55 -30.48
C ASN A 1023 5.27 -25.95 -31.40
N ASP A 1024 4.53 -24.96 -30.93
CA ASP A 1024 3.55 -24.24 -31.73
C ASP A 1024 4.26 -23.24 -32.65
N TRP A 1025 5.31 -22.56 -32.15
CA TRP A 1025 6.20 -21.74 -32.99
C TRP A 1025 6.85 -22.54 -34.12
N ASN A 1026 7.46 -23.70 -33.81
CA ASN A 1026 8.08 -24.54 -34.83
C ASN A 1026 7.05 -25.05 -35.85
N ARG A 1027 5.81 -25.37 -35.43
CA ARG A 1027 4.76 -25.82 -36.35
C ARG A 1027 4.30 -24.69 -37.28
N PHE A 1028 4.21 -23.47 -36.76
CA PHE A 1028 3.94 -22.28 -37.57
C PHE A 1028 5.06 -22.06 -38.60
N MET A 1029 6.32 -22.05 -38.17
CA MET A 1029 7.47 -21.87 -39.06
C MET A 1029 7.57 -22.98 -40.13
N ASP A 1030 7.33 -24.24 -39.76
CA ASP A 1030 7.28 -25.36 -40.71
C ASP A 1030 6.21 -25.13 -41.79
N ALA A 1031 5.03 -24.62 -41.42
CA ALA A 1031 3.96 -24.31 -42.36
C ALA A 1031 4.30 -23.13 -43.30
N VAL A 1032 4.97 -22.09 -42.78
CA VAL A 1032 5.44 -20.95 -43.58
C VAL A 1032 6.51 -21.42 -44.60
N TYR A 1033 7.42 -22.29 -44.17
CA TYR A 1033 8.43 -22.89 -45.05
C TYR A 1033 7.83 -23.79 -46.14
N ASP A 1034 6.85 -24.63 -45.78
CA ASP A 1034 6.14 -25.47 -46.74
C ASP A 1034 5.39 -24.61 -47.78
N GLY A 1035 4.78 -23.50 -47.36
CA GLY A 1035 4.11 -22.54 -48.26
C GLY A 1035 5.06 -21.82 -49.22
N LEU A 1036 6.26 -21.43 -48.76
CA LEU A 1036 7.31 -20.87 -49.62
C LEU A 1036 7.77 -21.87 -50.68
N ASP A 1037 7.91 -23.14 -50.30
CA ASP A 1037 8.29 -24.22 -51.21
C ASP A 1037 7.19 -24.46 -52.26
N GLU A 1038 5.91 -24.32 -51.90
CA GLU A 1038 4.79 -24.41 -52.85
C GLU A 1038 4.75 -23.23 -53.85
N LEU A 1039 4.98 -21.99 -53.41
CA LEU A 1039 5.05 -20.82 -54.30
C LEU A 1039 6.22 -20.89 -55.31
N LYS A 1040 7.30 -21.60 -54.96
CA LYS A 1040 8.51 -21.76 -55.80
C LYS A 1040 8.37 -22.83 -56.90
N ILE A 1041 7.31 -23.66 -56.87
CA ILE A 1041 7.05 -24.77 -57.82
C ILE A 1041 6.20 -24.30 -59.00
#